data_AF-A0A428MRP9-F1
#
_entry.id   AF-A0A428MRP9-F1
#
_cell.length_a   1.000
_cell.length_b   1.000
_cell.length_c   1.000
_cell.angle_alpha   90.00
_cell.angle_beta   90.00
_cell.angle_gamma   90.00
#
_symmetry.space_group_name_H-M   'P 1'
#
loop_
_entity.id
_entity.type
_entity.pdbx_description
1 polymer ?
#
loop_
_entity_poly.entity_id
_entity_poly.type
_entity_poly.pdbx_seq_one_letter_code
_entity_poly.pdbx_strand_id
1 'polypeptide(L)'
;MTRFTWRGHTSAPSPDNTNTVSLVLCFALLLPLLLASGCSSGTSSASTSTAPSSPVKTVTPVSITTSSLPSGTVGTPYSQTIAAANGTTPYTFGVATGTLPAGLTLSTSGVISGTPTAAGSSTFGIQVTDSSSPAGSATTSFSITVNPPPVAITTTALSASTVGSAYTQPVAASGGTTPYTFSLSSGSLPTGLTLSSAGIISGTPTAAGASTFTLKVTDSSSPALSATASFSITVNSSPMAITTATLSTPTLGSAYSQAIAASGGTAPYAFSLQSGSLPVGLTLAANGTISGTPTVAGASTFTIAVNDSSPTQLTANATYTVTAVNTVVQVNAASTLAVVPQTGFGIHTSVYDSSLSDTTNLPGLLQTGGVTVMRYPGGIYSDVYHWAQNTLTPFFASVPPACGSTQNGYLAPNTDFGHFIKTLQAVGAQAIITINYGTSVANSTAAKTIGSYNQNTCSNPNTAGQPQEAAAWVAYSNGSPSNTQVIGIDAAGFDWKTVGYWASLRAATPIATDDGYNFLRIGQSAALGIKYWELGNEIFYNGYNANQNTETDLHAPYVYPSGYGTTSIYNSRAMVPALSPSSYGTNAIPFIQAMKAVDSTIKIGFVMSSPQVDPIPATWNPAALQAVCAGANFDFAILHYYPGSYNNVTAAQLFSLPQKNMPALVTTLKTQLSRSCPSNASAIQFFVTETGPNGTLASGTPALIPGLYAAHEYLVSLENGIQNIDWLELHNNYLTTGTEAPNPAYYGIEMAHLLAGVGDSLVTTTSSNTTILAHASLKTAGGKGVLLINTDPSNPNLVQITISGATVGATATQYSYGLSSTQTTAALPSSTLSIPGSTFTVSVPPYTATEVILQ
;
A
#
# COMPACT_ATOMS: atom_id res chain seq x y z
N MET A 1 -26.58 37.59 17.71
CA MET A 1 -27.37 38.74 18.21
C MET A 1 -28.84 38.51 17.85
N THR A 2 -29.78 38.88 18.74
CA THR A 2 -31.19 39.30 18.51
C THR A 2 -31.97 38.78 17.29
N ARG A 3 -33.24 38.33 17.38
CA ARG A 3 -34.26 38.31 18.45
C ARG A 3 -35.42 37.40 17.99
N PHE A 4 -36.10 36.68 18.89
CA PHE A 4 -37.57 36.78 19.11
C PHE A 4 -38.04 35.84 20.25
N THR A 5 -39.12 36.27 20.92
CA THR A 5 -39.89 35.60 22.00
C THR A 5 -41.38 35.79 21.65
N TRP A 6 -42.40 35.00 22.07
CA TRP A 6 -42.64 34.31 23.34
C TRP A 6 -43.85 33.34 23.25
N ARG A 7 -43.86 32.26 24.06
CA ARG A 7 -44.95 31.34 24.53
C ARG A 7 -46.15 30.89 23.64
N GLY A 8 -46.41 29.58 23.73
CA GLY A 8 -47.75 28.95 23.63
C GLY A 8 -47.68 27.42 23.76
N HIS A 9 -48.42 26.78 24.67
CA HIS A 9 -48.40 25.32 24.87
C HIS A 9 -49.06 24.53 23.72
N THR A 10 -48.52 23.37 23.36
CA THR A 10 -49.17 22.02 23.47
C THR A 10 -48.24 20.94 22.92
N SER A 11 -48.17 19.77 23.57
CA SER A 11 -47.52 18.57 23.01
C SER A 11 -48.12 17.28 23.61
N ALA A 12 -48.72 16.49 22.73
CA ALA A 12 -49.30 15.14 22.90
C ALA A 12 -49.65 14.62 21.48
N PRO A 13 -49.91 13.32 21.22
CA PRO A 13 -50.17 12.24 22.18
C PRO A 13 -49.37 10.93 21.95
N SER A 14 -49.75 9.91 22.74
CA SER A 14 -49.30 8.51 22.75
C SER A 14 -49.69 7.71 21.48
N PRO A 15 -49.33 6.41 21.40
CA PRO A 15 -50.32 5.38 21.84
C PRO A 15 -49.73 4.14 22.55
N ASP A 16 -50.59 3.48 23.35
CA ASP A 16 -50.78 2.02 23.53
C ASP A 16 -49.60 1.06 23.87
N ASN A 17 -49.75 -0.12 24.50
CA ASN A 17 -50.73 -0.82 25.36
C ASN A 17 -50.06 -2.17 25.79
N THR A 18 -50.39 -2.95 26.83
CA THR A 18 -51.28 -2.91 28.03
C THR A 18 -50.86 -4.05 29.00
N ASN A 19 -51.59 -4.25 30.11
CA ASN A 19 -51.73 -5.52 30.88
C ASN A 19 -50.57 -5.91 31.84
N THR A 20 -50.81 -6.43 33.07
CA THR A 20 -52.06 -6.79 33.78
C THR A 20 -51.79 -7.04 35.28
N VAL A 21 -52.77 -6.70 36.16
CA VAL A 21 -53.26 -7.51 37.34
C VAL A 21 -52.24 -7.91 38.43
N SER A 22 -52.47 -7.82 39.75
CA SER A 22 -53.53 -7.30 40.66
C SER A 22 -52.91 -7.33 42.10
N LEU A 23 -53.53 -7.02 43.25
CA LEU A 23 -54.93 -6.93 43.65
C LEU A 23 -55.06 -6.00 44.88
N VAL A 24 -55.84 -4.93 44.78
CA VAL A 24 -56.40 -4.21 45.94
C VAL A 24 -57.89 -3.98 45.68
N LEU A 25 -58.73 -4.70 46.43
CA LEU A 25 -60.17 -4.46 46.56
C LEU A 25 -60.36 -3.21 47.47
N CYS A 26 -61.23 -2.21 47.26
CA CYS A 26 -62.57 -2.13 46.63
C CYS A 26 -63.60 -3.01 47.38
N PHE A 27 -64.62 -2.50 48.09
CA PHE A 27 -65.67 -1.57 47.64
C PHE A 27 -66.53 -1.03 48.81
N ALA A 28 -67.33 0.02 48.55
CA ALA A 28 -68.59 0.48 49.20
C ALA A 28 -68.66 0.73 50.74
N LEU A 29 -69.07 1.92 51.23
CA LEU A 29 -70.37 2.64 51.16
C LEU A 29 -71.52 2.04 51.98
N LEU A 30 -71.91 2.71 53.08
CA LEU A 30 -73.24 3.34 53.27
C LEU A 30 -73.39 4.14 54.59
N LEU A 31 -74.25 5.16 54.53
CA LEU A 31 -74.80 6.01 55.62
C LEU A 31 -75.71 5.22 56.60
N PRO A 32 -76.28 5.82 57.68
CA PRO A 32 -76.00 7.12 58.35
C PRO A 32 -75.89 6.99 59.90
N LEU A 33 -75.81 8.12 60.63
CA LEU A 33 -76.15 8.18 62.06
C LEU A 33 -77.11 9.36 62.33
N LEU A 34 -78.33 9.08 62.80
CA LEU A 34 -79.31 10.09 63.23
C LEU A 34 -80.24 9.50 64.31
N LEU A 35 -80.63 10.34 65.26
CA LEU A 35 -81.69 10.15 66.28
C LEU A 35 -81.42 9.05 67.33
N ALA A 36 -81.95 9.07 68.56
CA ALA A 36 -82.38 10.11 69.51
C ALA A 36 -83.08 9.33 70.66
N SER A 37 -82.92 9.80 71.90
CA SER A 37 -83.90 9.81 73.01
C SER A 37 -84.86 8.62 73.29
N GLY A 38 -84.88 8.17 74.56
CA GLY A 38 -85.92 7.30 75.14
C GLY A 38 -85.30 6.27 76.10
N CYS A 39 -85.28 6.39 77.44
CA CYS A 39 -86.24 6.87 78.44
C CYS A 39 -87.32 5.84 78.84
N SER A 40 -87.55 5.76 80.16
CA SER A 40 -88.68 5.12 80.87
C SER A 40 -88.67 3.59 81.09
N SER A 41 -88.41 3.19 82.33
CA SER A 41 -89.39 2.54 83.23
C SER A 41 -88.72 2.20 84.58
N GLY A 42 -89.37 2.25 85.74
CA GLY A 42 -90.74 2.70 86.00
C GLY A 42 -91.38 2.06 87.24
N THR A 43 -90.92 2.42 88.46
CA THR A 43 -91.59 2.13 89.76
C THR A 43 -91.67 0.62 90.16
N SER A 44 -91.93 0.19 91.40
CA SER A 44 -92.54 0.86 92.57
C SER A 44 -92.06 0.35 93.95
N SER A 45 -92.07 1.28 94.91
CA SER A 45 -92.11 1.21 96.38
C SER A 45 -92.34 -0.12 97.14
N ALA A 46 -91.59 -0.29 98.25
CA ALA A 46 -92.15 -0.36 99.61
C ALA A 46 -91.07 0.00 100.67
N SER A 47 -91.45 0.55 101.82
CA SER A 47 -90.54 1.05 102.87
C SER A 47 -90.82 0.42 104.25
N THR A 48 -89.81 0.49 105.13
CA THR A 48 -89.77 0.36 106.63
C THR A 48 -88.58 -0.53 107.05
N SER A 49 -87.97 -0.42 108.23
CA SER A 49 -87.62 0.73 109.10
C SER A 49 -86.66 0.23 110.21
N THR A 50 -85.96 1.14 110.89
CA THR A 50 -85.16 0.94 112.14
C THR A 50 -83.78 0.27 112.04
N ALA A 51 -82.93 0.64 113.01
CA ALA A 51 -81.49 0.34 113.19
C ALA A 51 -81.25 -0.04 114.68
N PRO A 52 -80.03 -0.18 115.27
CA PRO A 52 -78.67 -0.03 114.71
C PRO A 52 -77.59 -1.05 115.21
N SER A 53 -76.32 -0.73 114.90
CA SER A 53 -75.05 -1.04 115.61
C SER A 53 -74.13 -2.15 115.06
N SER A 54 -72.83 -1.81 114.97
CA SER A 54 -71.74 -2.49 114.25
C SER A 54 -71.14 -3.70 115.00
N PRO A 55 -70.34 -4.56 114.33
CA PRO A 55 -68.88 -4.38 114.42
C PRO A 55 -68.00 -4.89 113.22
N VAL A 56 -66.72 -4.47 113.23
CA VAL A 56 -65.52 -4.94 112.47
C VAL A 56 -65.55 -4.96 110.93
N LYS A 57 -64.58 -4.26 110.30
CA LYS A 57 -64.26 -4.34 108.86
C LYS A 57 -63.03 -5.24 108.63
N THR A 58 -63.24 -6.43 108.09
CA THR A 58 -62.16 -7.27 107.53
C THR A 58 -61.77 -6.77 106.13
N VAL A 59 -60.47 -6.64 105.86
CA VAL A 59 -59.95 -6.27 104.54
C VAL A 59 -59.56 -7.54 103.79
N THR A 60 -60.05 -7.75 102.56
CA THR A 60 -59.64 -8.88 101.72
C THR A 60 -58.23 -8.63 101.17
N PRO A 61 -57.31 -9.62 101.19
CA PRO A 61 -55.96 -9.46 100.67
C PRO A 61 -55.96 -9.12 99.18
N VAL A 62 -55.10 -8.19 98.76
CA VAL A 62 -54.91 -7.82 97.35
C VAL A 62 -54.53 -9.05 96.50
N SER A 63 -54.99 -9.09 95.25
CA SER A 63 -54.78 -10.19 94.31
C SER A 63 -54.68 -9.68 92.87
N ILE A 64 -53.79 -10.26 92.06
CA ILE A 64 -53.74 -10.03 90.61
C ILE A 64 -54.84 -10.85 89.93
N THR A 65 -55.59 -10.24 89.01
CA THR A 65 -56.72 -10.87 88.30
C THR A 65 -56.44 -11.18 86.83
N THR A 66 -55.39 -10.59 86.24
CA THR A 66 -54.89 -11.02 84.92
C THR A 66 -54.38 -12.46 85.01
N SER A 67 -54.83 -13.35 84.13
CA SER A 67 -54.49 -14.78 84.13
C SER A 67 -53.42 -15.18 83.11
N SER A 68 -53.26 -14.41 82.04
CA SER A 68 -52.24 -14.63 81.00
C SER A 68 -51.94 -13.35 80.23
N LEU A 69 -50.88 -13.38 79.41
CA LEU A 69 -50.50 -12.29 78.52
C LEU A 69 -50.38 -12.83 77.08
N PRO A 70 -50.78 -12.05 76.05
CA PRO A 70 -50.61 -12.46 74.66
C PRO A 70 -49.13 -12.45 74.25
N SER A 71 -48.79 -13.21 73.22
CA SER A 71 -47.47 -13.18 72.58
C SER A 71 -47.18 -11.83 71.92
N GLY A 72 -45.91 -11.42 71.91
CA GLY A 72 -45.42 -10.30 71.09
C GLY A 72 -44.75 -10.79 69.80
N THR A 73 -44.32 -9.84 68.96
CA THR A 73 -43.47 -10.09 67.78
C THR A 73 -42.31 -9.10 67.81
N VAL A 74 -41.09 -9.53 67.45
CA VAL A 74 -39.91 -8.64 67.39
C VAL A 74 -40.20 -7.44 66.48
N GLY A 75 -39.84 -6.24 66.94
CA GLY A 75 -40.04 -4.99 66.21
C GLY A 75 -41.48 -4.48 66.17
N THR A 76 -42.46 -5.23 66.71
CA THR A 76 -43.87 -4.80 66.78
C THR A 76 -44.17 -4.22 68.17
N PRO A 77 -44.77 -3.01 68.29
CA PRO A 77 -45.14 -2.45 69.59
C PRO A 77 -46.08 -3.36 70.38
N TYR A 78 -45.83 -3.47 71.68
CA TYR A 78 -46.59 -4.28 72.63
C TYR A 78 -47.04 -3.40 73.79
N SER A 79 -48.28 -3.58 74.25
CA SER A 79 -48.83 -2.88 75.42
C SER A 79 -49.96 -3.70 76.03
N GLN A 80 -49.84 -4.06 77.31
CA GLN A 80 -50.83 -4.86 78.05
C GLN A 80 -50.88 -4.39 79.52
N THR A 81 -52.06 -4.41 80.14
CA THR A 81 -52.23 -3.94 81.53
C THR A 81 -52.52 -5.11 82.48
N ILE A 82 -51.76 -5.20 83.57
CA ILE A 82 -52.01 -6.11 84.68
C ILE A 82 -53.10 -5.51 85.58
N ALA A 83 -54.19 -6.24 85.78
CA ALA A 83 -55.28 -5.88 86.66
C ALA A 83 -55.12 -6.52 88.04
N ALA A 84 -55.55 -5.80 89.08
CA ALA A 84 -55.61 -6.29 90.45
C ALA A 84 -56.96 -5.93 91.10
N ALA A 85 -57.35 -6.72 92.10
CA ALA A 85 -58.56 -6.58 92.89
C ALA A 85 -58.26 -6.83 94.37
N ASN A 86 -59.24 -6.52 95.24
CA ASN A 86 -59.11 -6.56 96.71
C ASN A 86 -58.04 -5.58 97.25
N GLY A 87 -57.88 -5.52 98.57
CA GLY A 87 -56.99 -4.54 99.22
C GLY A 87 -57.49 -3.09 99.13
N THR A 88 -56.57 -2.14 99.29
CA THR A 88 -56.82 -0.68 99.31
C THR A 88 -56.09 0.01 98.16
N THR A 89 -56.79 0.78 97.35
CA THR A 89 -56.21 1.55 96.24
C THR A 89 -55.50 2.83 96.72
N PRO A 90 -54.48 3.35 96.02
CA PRO A 90 -53.91 2.89 94.75
C PRO A 90 -53.04 1.62 94.90
N TYR A 91 -52.92 0.88 93.80
CA TYR A 91 -51.98 -0.24 93.68
C TYR A 91 -50.66 0.21 93.05
N THR A 92 -49.55 -0.39 93.47
CA THR A 92 -48.23 -0.24 92.85
C THR A 92 -47.75 -1.59 92.34
N PHE A 93 -47.30 -1.67 91.10
CA PHE A 93 -46.80 -2.89 90.48
C PHE A 93 -45.27 -2.87 90.33
N GLY A 94 -44.64 -4.02 90.49
CA GLY A 94 -43.21 -4.24 90.29
C GLY A 94 -42.90 -5.64 89.76
N VAL A 95 -41.75 -5.80 89.10
CA VAL A 95 -41.23 -7.13 88.75
C VAL A 95 -40.55 -7.71 89.99
N ALA A 96 -41.05 -8.84 90.47
CA ALA A 96 -40.55 -9.53 91.67
C ALA A 96 -39.51 -10.62 91.35
N THR A 97 -39.66 -11.31 90.21
CA THR A 97 -38.76 -12.38 89.78
C THR A 97 -38.63 -12.43 88.26
N GLY A 98 -37.49 -12.90 87.75
CA GLY A 98 -37.22 -12.99 86.32
C GLY A 98 -37.10 -11.62 85.63
N THR A 99 -37.21 -11.61 84.30
CA THR A 99 -37.12 -10.41 83.47
C THR A 99 -38.22 -10.41 82.42
N LEU A 100 -38.74 -9.22 82.10
CA LEU A 100 -39.56 -9.01 80.91
C LEU A 100 -38.73 -9.32 79.64
N PRO A 101 -39.37 -9.65 78.50
CA PRO A 101 -38.69 -9.70 77.21
C PRO A 101 -37.92 -8.41 76.93
N ALA A 102 -36.73 -8.53 76.33
CA ALA A 102 -35.89 -7.38 76.01
C ALA A 102 -36.66 -6.37 75.15
N GLY A 103 -36.64 -5.10 75.56
CA GLY A 103 -37.40 -4.02 74.93
C GLY A 103 -38.80 -3.76 75.51
N LEU A 104 -39.25 -4.55 76.50
CA LEU A 104 -40.46 -4.28 77.30
C LEU A 104 -40.12 -3.79 78.71
N THR A 105 -40.97 -2.91 79.25
CA THR A 105 -40.88 -2.38 80.62
C THR A 105 -42.23 -2.46 81.32
N LEU A 106 -42.23 -2.49 82.66
CA LEU A 106 -43.44 -2.42 83.49
C LEU A 106 -43.54 -1.03 84.14
N SER A 107 -44.67 -0.34 83.97
CA SER A 107 -44.98 0.87 84.73
C SER A 107 -45.45 0.53 86.16
N THR A 108 -45.25 1.46 87.09
CA THR A 108 -45.79 1.34 88.47
C THR A 108 -47.32 1.22 88.52
N SER A 109 -48.01 1.65 87.46
CA SER A 109 -49.46 1.48 87.26
C SER A 109 -49.88 0.13 86.65
N GLY A 110 -48.93 -0.79 86.41
CA GLY A 110 -49.23 -2.16 85.96
C GLY A 110 -49.23 -2.37 84.44
N VAL A 111 -48.79 -1.39 83.64
CA VAL A 111 -48.74 -1.53 82.17
C VAL A 111 -47.38 -2.10 81.75
N ILE A 112 -47.40 -3.25 81.08
CA ILE A 112 -46.24 -3.81 80.37
C ILE A 112 -46.25 -3.25 78.95
N SER A 113 -45.28 -2.43 78.58
CA SER A 113 -45.21 -1.84 77.23
C SER A 113 -43.79 -1.65 76.70
N GLY A 114 -43.69 -1.49 75.38
CA GLY A 114 -42.43 -1.29 74.66
C GLY A 114 -42.45 -1.97 73.29
N THR A 115 -41.27 -2.23 72.72
CA THR A 115 -41.12 -2.96 71.46
C THR A 115 -40.12 -4.09 71.68
N PRO A 116 -40.53 -5.37 71.62
CA PRO A 116 -39.61 -6.49 71.82
C PRO A 116 -38.47 -6.48 70.81
N THR A 117 -37.22 -6.65 71.27
CA THR A 117 -36.01 -6.61 70.43
C THR A 117 -35.41 -7.98 70.16
N ALA A 118 -35.85 -9.03 70.85
CA ALA A 118 -35.38 -10.40 70.68
C ALA A 118 -36.55 -11.40 70.73
N ALA A 119 -36.49 -12.44 69.90
CA ALA A 119 -37.44 -13.54 69.93
C ALA A 119 -37.09 -14.53 71.06
N GLY A 120 -38.10 -15.21 71.60
CA GLY A 120 -37.96 -16.16 72.71
C GLY A 120 -39.09 -16.03 73.73
N SER A 121 -39.16 -16.96 74.68
CA SER A 121 -40.14 -16.91 75.79
C SER A 121 -39.47 -16.42 77.07
N SER A 122 -40.08 -15.45 77.74
CA SER A 122 -39.61 -14.92 79.03
C SER A 122 -40.69 -15.10 80.09
N THR A 123 -40.33 -15.75 81.19
CA THR A 123 -41.21 -15.95 82.37
C THR A 123 -40.75 -15.04 83.50
N PHE A 124 -41.70 -14.30 84.09
CA PHE A 124 -41.43 -13.29 85.13
C PHE A 124 -42.58 -13.22 86.13
N GLY A 125 -42.27 -12.90 87.39
CA GLY A 125 -43.25 -12.66 88.44
C GLY A 125 -43.56 -11.17 88.57
N ILE A 126 -44.83 -10.80 88.52
CA ILE A 126 -45.31 -9.45 88.83
C ILE A 126 -45.87 -9.46 90.25
N GLN A 127 -45.39 -8.55 91.10
CA GLN A 127 -45.98 -8.26 92.41
C GLN A 127 -46.85 -7.02 92.31
N VAL A 128 -48.03 -7.07 92.92
CA VAL A 128 -48.84 -5.91 93.25
C VAL A 128 -48.79 -5.66 94.75
N THR A 129 -48.67 -4.39 95.14
CA THR A 129 -48.73 -3.93 96.52
C THR A 129 -49.85 -2.90 96.64
N ASP A 130 -50.66 -3.00 97.69
CA ASP A 130 -51.77 -2.07 97.98
C ASP A 130 -51.33 -0.92 98.91
N SER A 131 -52.21 0.06 99.14
CA SER A 131 -51.92 1.26 99.94
C SER A 131 -52.28 1.12 101.43
N SER A 132 -52.60 -0.08 101.91
CA SER A 132 -53.02 -0.30 103.29
C SER A 132 -51.84 -0.22 104.28
N SER A 133 -52.13 -0.21 105.59
CA SER A 133 -51.11 -0.17 106.64
C SER A 133 -51.41 -1.22 107.72
N PRO A 134 -50.60 -2.30 107.83
CA PRO A 134 -49.50 -2.68 106.94
C PRO A 134 -49.99 -3.05 105.53
N ALA A 135 -49.18 -2.76 104.50
CA ALA A 135 -49.55 -2.97 103.10
C ALA A 135 -49.65 -4.46 102.74
N GLY A 136 -50.71 -4.83 102.00
CA GLY A 136 -50.87 -6.15 101.42
C GLY A 136 -50.11 -6.27 100.09
N SER A 137 -49.60 -7.46 99.78
CA SER A 137 -49.03 -7.74 98.45
C SER A 137 -49.35 -9.15 97.97
N ALA A 138 -49.39 -9.32 96.65
CA ALA A 138 -49.55 -10.61 95.98
C ALA A 138 -48.70 -10.67 94.72
N THR A 139 -48.20 -11.87 94.38
CA THR A 139 -47.32 -12.09 93.23
C THR A 139 -47.89 -13.17 92.32
N THR A 140 -47.86 -12.93 91.01
CA THR A 140 -48.31 -13.88 89.99
C THR A 140 -47.28 -13.97 88.87
N SER A 141 -46.97 -15.20 88.43
CA SER A 141 -46.06 -15.46 87.32
C SER A 141 -46.79 -15.37 85.98
N PHE A 142 -46.21 -14.63 85.05
CA PHE A 142 -46.63 -14.54 83.65
C PHE A 142 -45.51 -15.00 82.73
N SER A 143 -45.88 -15.35 81.50
CA SER A 143 -44.94 -15.52 80.39
C SER A 143 -45.37 -14.70 79.19
N ILE A 144 -44.40 -14.13 78.48
CA ILE A 144 -44.59 -13.56 77.14
C ILE A 144 -43.64 -14.31 76.21
N THR A 145 -44.21 -14.94 75.18
CA THR A 145 -43.44 -15.43 74.03
C THR A 145 -43.39 -14.34 72.97
N VAL A 146 -42.20 -14.00 72.51
CA VAL A 146 -41.95 -13.08 71.41
C VAL A 146 -41.57 -13.88 70.18
N ASN A 147 -42.38 -13.79 69.13
CA ASN A 147 -42.14 -14.47 67.85
C ASN A 147 -41.17 -13.65 66.97
N PRO A 148 -40.35 -14.29 66.10
CA PRO A 148 -39.62 -13.57 65.06
C PRO A 148 -40.61 -12.97 64.03
N PRO A 149 -40.20 -11.96 63.24
CA PRO A 149 -41.04 -11.42 62.17
C PRO A 149 -41.33 -12.49 61.10
N PRO A 150 -42.42 -12.40 60.33
CA PRO A 150 -42.65 -13.32 59.20
C PRO A 150 -41.49 -13.28 58.20
N VAL A 151 -41.05 -14.44 57.70
CA VAL A 151 -40.07 -14.48 56.61
C VAL A 151 -40.72 -14.05 55.29
N ALA A 152 -40.00 -13.29 54.47
CA ALA A 152 -40.44 -12.83 53.16
C ALA A 152 -39.25 -12.77 52.17
N ILE A 153 -39.51 -13.06 50.90
CA ILE A 153 -38.55 -12.81 49.80
C ILE A 153 -38.68 -11.32 49.41
N THR A 154 -37.56 -10.60 49.37
CA THR A 154 -37.54 -9.14 49.12
C THR A 154 -37.09 -8.77 47.71
N THR A 155 -36.46 -9.69 46.97
CA THR A 155 -36.23 -9.52 45.53
C THR A 155 -37.57 -9.51 44.80
N THR A 156 -37.84 -8.46 44.01
CA THR A 156 -39.12 -8.27 43.30
C THR A 156 -39.05 -8.62 41.81
N ALA A 157 -37.85 -8.63 41.21
CA ALA A 157 -37.60 -8.97 39.82
C ALA A 157 -36.19 -9.54 39.64
N LEU A 158 -35.96 -10.24 38.53
CA LEU A 158 -34.66 -10.73 38.11
C LEU A 158 -34.32 -10.12 36.74
N SER A 159 -33.03 -9.87 36.48
CA SER A 159 -32.61 -9.34 35.19
C SER A 159 -32.79 -10.40 34.09
N ALA A 160 -33.04 -9.95 32.87
CA ALA A 160 -32.88 -10.80 31.69
C ALA A 160 -31.42 -11.31 31.56
N SER A 161 -31.24 -12.34 30.75
CA SER A 161 -29.92 -12.87 30.36
C SER A 161 -29.85 -13.00 28.83
N THR A 162 -28.70 -13.45 28.31
CA THR A 162 -28.49 -13.79 26.90
C THR A 162 -27.89 -15.19 26.81
N VAL A 163 -28.26 -15.98 25.81
CA VAL A 163 -27.67 -17.30 25.55
C VAL A 163 -26.13 -17.19 25.48
N GLY A 164 -25.43 -18.10 26.14
CA GLY A 164 -23.96 -18.13 26.20
C GLY A 164 -23.31 -17.08 27.11
N SER A 165 -24.08 -16.16 27.70
CA SER A 165 -23.56 -15.19 28.68
C SER A 165 -23.68 -15.73 30.10
N ALA A 166 -22.62 -15.55 30.90
CA ALA A 166 -22.65 -15.93 32.31
C ALA A 166 -23.69 -15.09 33.08
N TYR A 167 -24.48 -15.75 33.91
CA TYR A 167 -25.52 -15.14 34.75
C TYR A 167 -25.23 -15.41 36.22
N THR A 168 -25.41 -14.39 37.04
CA THR A 168 -25.42 -14.53 38.51
C THR A 168 -26.35 -13.49 39.10
N GLN A 169 -27.35 -13.92 39.87
CA GLN A 169 -28.27 -13.03 40.58
C GLN A 169 -28.61 -13.61 41.97
N PRO A 170 -28.35 -12.86 43.06
CA PRO A 170 -28.78 -13.26 44.41
C PRO A 170 -30.26 -12.92 44.65
N VAL A 171 -30.96 -13.83 45.32
CA VAL A 171 -32.32 -13.63 45.82
C VAL A 171 -32.25 -13.32 47.32
N ALA A 172 -32.77 -12.16 47.70
CA ALA A 172 -32.75 -11.68 49.08
C ALA A 172 -34.03 -12.04 49.83
N ALA A 173 -33.90 -12.23 51.15
CA ALA A 173 -35.02 -12.45 52.06
C ALA A 173 -34.81 -11.67 53.37
N SER A 174 -35.90 -11.46 54.10
CA SER A 174 -35.95 -10.74 55.38
C SER A 174 -36.95 -11.37 56.36
N GLY A 175 -36.84 -11.05 57.64
CA GLY A 175 -37.67 -11.64 58.69
C GLY A 175 -37.22 -13.05 59.07
N GLY A 176 -37.93 -13.72 59.97
CA GLY A 176 -37.54 -15.03 60.48
C GLY A 176 -36.20 -15.04 61.23
N THR A 177 -35.58 -16.21 61.28
CA THR A 177 -34.26 -16.47 61.88
C THR A 177 -33.27 -16.94 60.80
N THR A 178 -32.09 -16.32 60.74
CA THR A 178 -31.02 -16.71 59.82
C THR A 178 -30.23 -17.93 60.33
N PRO A 179 -29.70 -18.80 59.45
CA PRO A 179 -29.61 -18.68 57.99
C PRO A 179 -30.88 -19.07 57.22
N TYR A 180 -31.06 -18.48 56.04
CA TYR A 180 -32.11 -18.87 55.10
C TYR A 180 -31.66 -20.02 54.18
N THR A 181 -32.59 -20.89 53.81
CA THR A 181 -32.42 -21.90 52.76
C THR A 181 -33.43 -21.66 51.65
N PHE A 182 -32.96 -21.55 50.41
CA PHE A 182 -33.78 -21.40 49.21
C PHE A 182 -33.95 -22.71 48.46
N SER A 183 -35.14 -22.92 47.90
CA SER A 183 -35.44 -24.04 47.01
C SER A 183 -36.42 -23.65 45.90
N LEU A 184 -36.41 -24.41 44.81
CA LEU A 184 -37.39 -24.29 43.75
C LEU A 184 -38.69 -24.98 44.21
N SER A 185 -39.81 -24.25 44.22
CA SER A 185 -41.11 -24.77 44.66
C SER A 185 -41.96 -25.25 43.48
N SER A 186 -41.84 -24.62 42.31
CA SER A 186 -42.51 -25.00 41.07
C SER A 186 -41.90 -24.28 39.86
N GLY A 187 -42.20 -24.76 38.65
CA GLY A 187 -41.59 -24.28 37.41
C GLY A 187 -40.15 -24.79 37.21
N SER A 188 -39.41 -24.13 36.33
CA SER A 188 -38.02 -24.47 36.00
C SER A 188 -37.21 -23.20 35.73
N LEU A 189 -35.94 -23.19 36.13
CA LEU A 189 -34.99 -22.19 35.66
C LEU A 189 -34.71 -22.38 34.15
N PRO A 190 -34.27 -21.33 33.43
CA PRO A 190 -33.74 -21.49 32.08
C PRO A 190 -32.62 -22.53 32.01
N THR A 191 -32.60 -23.34 30.96
CA THR A 191 -31.62 -24.41 30.76
C THR A 191 -30.19 -23.86 30.84
N GLY A 192 -29.37 -24.44 31.73
CA GLY A 192 -28.00 -23.97 32.01
C GLY A 192 -27.87 -23.03 33.21
N LEU A 193 -28.98 -22.64 33.85
CA LEU A 193 -29.00 -21.97 35.17
C LEU A 193 -29.37 -22.94 36.30
N THR A 194 -28.83 -22.67 37.49
CA THR A 194 -29.04 -23.44 38.72
C THR A 194 -29.33 -22.52 39.90
N LEU A 195 -30.05 -23.01 40.92
CA LEU A 195 -30.28 -22.31 42.19
C LEU A 195 -29.44 -22.97 43.29
N SER A 196 -28.64 -22.17 43.99
CA SER A 196 -27.97 -22.60 45.22
C SER A 196 -28.90 -22.47 46.44
N SER A 197 -28.65 -23.29 47.47
CA SER A 197 -29.38 -23.20 48.75
C SER A 197 -29.23 -21.83 49.43
N ALA A 198 -28.18 -21.08 49.12
CA ALA A 198 -27.96 -19.70 49.59
C ALA A 198 -28.75 -18.63 48.80
N GLY A 199 -29.57 -19.02 47.82
CA GLY A 199 -30.42 -18.09 47.06
C GLY A 199 -29.76 -17.45 45.84
N ILE A 200 -28.54 -17.85 45.46
CA ILE A 200 -27.91 -17.37 44.22
C ILE A 200 -28.38 -18.24 43.04
N ILE A 201 -28.95 -17.61 42.01
CA ILE A 201 -29.20 -18.21 40.70
C ILE A 201 -27.97 -17.95 39.83
N SER A 202 -27.32 -18.99 39.32
CA SER A 202 -26.12 -18.84 38.49
C SER A 202 -25.94 -19.95 37.45
N GLY A 203 -25.17 -19.63 36.41
CA GLY A 203 -24.82 -20.53 35.31
C GLY A 203 -24.66 -19.78 33.99
N THR A 204 -24.79 -20.50 32.87
CA THR A 204 -24.76 -19.93 31.51
C THR A 204 -25.94 -20.49 30.73
N PRO A 205 -26.95 -19.67 30.35
CA PRO A 205 -28.12 -20.17 29.64
C PRO A 205 -27.75 -20.74 28.26
N THR A 206 -28.33 -21.88 27.90
CA THR A 206 -28.09 -22.55 26.61
C THR A 206 -29.25 -22.44 25.62
N ALA A 207 -30.42 -21.97 26.06
CA ALA A 207 -31.61 -21.78 25.24
C ALA A 207 -32.27 -20.43 25.51
N ALA A 208 -32.77 -19.78 24.45
CA ALA A 208 -33.55 -18.54 24.55
C ALA A 208 -35.01 -18.82 24.93
N GLY A 209 -35.67 -17.84 25.54
CA GLY A 209 -37.07 -17.91 25.97
C GLY A 209 -37.28 -17.35 27.38
N ALA A 210 -38.54 -17.17 27.77
CA ALA A 210 -38.91 -16.82 29.13
C ALA A 210 -39.18 -18.09 29.95
N SER A 211 -38.61 -18.17 31.16
CA SER A 211 -38.90 -19.24 32.11
C SER A 211 -39.46 -18.66 33.40
N THR A 212 -40.69 -19.04 33.75
CA THR A 212 -41.36 -18.67 34.99
C THR A 212 -41.22 -19.77 36.03
N PHE A 213 -40.94 -19.39 37.27
CA PHE A 213 -40.71 -20.32 38.37
C PHE A 213 -41.00 -19.67 39.73
N THR A 214 -41.28 -20.50 40.73
CA THR A 214 -41.56 -20.05 42.10
C THR A 214 -40.45 -20.51 43.03
N LEU A 215 -39.85 -19.56 43.74
CA LEU A 215 -38.87 -19.84 44.79
C LEU A 215 -39.57 -19.92 46.14
N LYS A 216 -39.10 -20.83 47.00
CA LYS A 216 -39.41 -20.89 48.42
C LYS A 216 -38.17 -20.50 49.21
N VAL A 217 -38.35 -19.61 50.20
CA VAL A 217 -37.38 -19.39 51.28
C VAL A 217 -37.89 -20.05 52.55
N THR A 218 -37.02 -20.72 53.28
CA THR A 218 -37.28 -21.26 54.61
C THR A 218 -36.22 -20.71 55.56
N ASP A 219 -36.63 -20.26 56.75
CA ASP A 219 -35.73 -19.76 57.78
C ASP A 219 -35.22 -20.92 58.68
N SER A 220 -34.38 -20.62 59.67
CA SER A 220 -33.82 -21.63 60.58
C SER A 220 -34.53 -21.72 61.94
N SER A 221 -35.75 -21.18 62.10
CA SER A 221 -36.46 -21.29 63.38
C SER A 221 -37.04 -22.69 63.61
N SER A 222 -37.49 -22.96 64.84
CA SER A 222 -38.21 -24.20 65.18
C SER A 222 -39.49 -23.83 65.93
N PRO A 223 -40.69 -24.00 65.33
CA PRO A 223 -40.93 -24.42 63.94
C PRO A 223 -40.38 -23.40 62.92
N ALA A 224 -40.00 -23.88 61.72
CA ALA A 224 -39.46 -23.03 60.66
C ALA A 224 -40.56 -22.23 59.95
N LEU A 225 -40.29 -20.96 59.67
CA LEU A 225 -41.12 -20.11 58.83
C LEU A 225 -40.73 -20.26 57.36
N SER A 226 -41.69 -20.10 56.44
CA SER A 226 -41.39 -20.11 55.01
C SER A 226 -42.32 -19.20 54.21
N ALA A 227 -41.82 -18.69 53.09
CA ALA A 227 -42.55 -17.87 52.14
C ALA A 227 -42.16 -18.21 50.70
N THR A 228 -43.01 -17.85 49.75
CA THR A 228 -42.79 -18.10 48.32
C THR A 228 -42.97 -16.85 47.49
N ALA A 229 -42.22 -16.73 46.39
CA ALA A 229 -42.37 -15.66 45.41
C ALA A 229 -42.14 -16.20 43.98
N SER A 230 -42.94 -15.71 43.03
CA SER A 230 -42.84 -16.07 41.62
C SER A 230 -41.91 -15.11 40.88
N PHE A 231 -41.06 -15.65 40.03
CA PHE A 231 -40.10 -14.92 39.20
C PHE A 231 -40.20 -15.36 37.73
N SER A 232 -39.63 -14.53 36.86
CA SER A 232 -39.36 -14.85 35.47
C SER A 232 -37.94 -14.45 35.11
N ILE A 233 -37.25 -15.27 34.33
CA ILE A 233 -36.02 -14.88 33.64
C ILE A 233 -36.29 -15.01 32.13
N THR A 234 -36.16 -13.91 31.40
CA THR A 234 -36.10 -13.92 29.93
C THR A 234 -34.66 -14.09 29.50
N VAL A 235 -34.38 -15.14 28.73
CA VAL A 235 -33.10 -15.34 28.06
C VAL A 235 -33.25 -14.93 26.60
N ASN A 236 -32.54 -13.87 26.21
CA ASN A 236 -32.49 -13.40 24.83
C ASN A 236 -31.56 -14.28 23.98
N SER A 237 -31.87 -14.44 22.70
CA SER A 237 -30.94 -15.06 21.74
C SER A 237 -29.64 -14.25 21.63
N SER A 238 -28.51 -14.93 21.40
CA SER A 238 -27.23 -14.23 21.15
C SER A 238 -27.31 -13.44 19.83
N PRO A 239 -26.94 -12.14 19.80
CA PRO A 239 -27.06 -11.30 18.62
C PRO A 239 -26.24 -11.87 17.46
N MET A 240 -26.84 -11.92 16.27
CA MET A 240 -26.20 -12.47 15.08
C MET A 240 -25.28 -11.44 14.42
N ALA A 241 -24.13 -11.86 13.92
CA ALA A 241 -23.19 -11.03 13.17
C ALA A 241 -22.48 -11.83 12.07
N ILE A 242 -22.19 -11.19 10.94
CA ILE A 242 -21.23 -11.70 9.95
C ILE A 242 -19.83 -11.30 10.41
N THR A 243 -18.89 -12.24 10.44
CA THR A 243 -17.53 -12.03 10.98
C THR A 243 -16.44 -11.96 9.90
N THR A 244 -16.75 -12.32 8.65
CA THR A 244 -15.86 -12.08 7.51
C THR A 244 -15.81 -10.59 7.19
N ALA A 245 -14.70 -9.92 7.52
CA ALA A 245 -14.54 -8.48 7.28
C ALA A 245 -14.22 -8.14 5.81
N THR A 246 -13.45 -8.99 5.13
CA THR A 246 -12.99 -8.76 3.74
C THR A 246 -13.07 -10.03 2.91
N LEU A 247 -13.30 -9.85 1.61
CA LEU A 247 -13.21 -10.91 0.61
C LEU A 247 -11.93 -10.74 -0.21
N SER A 248 -11.32 -11.85 -0.61
CA SER A 248 -10.12 -11.84 -1.46
C SER A 248 -10.48 -11.38 -2.88
N THR A 249 -9.49 -10.91 -3.64
CA THR A 249 -9.67 -10.40 -4.99
C THR A 249 -9.84 -11.56 -5.99
N PRO A 250 -11.01 -11.73 -6.64
CA PRO A 250 -11.17 -12.72 -7.69
C PRO A 250 -10.37 -12.35 -8.93
N THR A 251 -9.70 -13.34 -9.54
CA THR A 251 -9.00 -13.17 -10.83
C THR A 251 -9.79 -13.84 -11.96
N LEU A 252 -9.93 -13.14 -13.08
CA LEU A 252 -10.63 -13.58 -14.29
C LEU A 252 -10.15 -14.97 -14.73
N GLY A 253 -11.07 -15.87 -15.08
CA GLY A 253 -10.76 -17.22 -15.53
C GLY A 253 -10.21 -18.17 -14.46
N SER A 254 -9.88 -17.68 -13.25
CA SER A 254 -9.40 -18.48 -12.13
C SER A 254 -10.55 -18.91 -11.22
N ALA A 255 -10.52 -20.15 -10.73
CA ALA A 255 -11.51 -20.62 -9.78
C ALA A 255 -11.41 -19.85 -8.45
N TYR A 256 -12.54 -19.36 -7.95
CA TYR A 256 -12.67 -18.64 -6.69
C TYR A 256 -13.53 -19.46 -5.72
N SER A 257 -13.15 -19.47 -4.44
CA SER A 257 -13.96 -20.04 -3.37
C SER A 257 -13.60 -19.39 -2.04
N GLN A 258 -14.56 -18.71 -1.39
CA GLN A 258 -14.40 -18.18 -0.04
C GLN A 258 -15.71 -18.33 0.75
N ALA A 259 -15.61 -18.86 1.97
CA ALA A 259 -16.75 -18.97 2.88
C ALA A 259 -16.91 -17.68 3.72
N ILE A 260 -18.16 -17.25 3.88
CA ILE A 260 -18.53 -16.20 4.83
C ILE A 260 -18.85 -16.85 6.17
N ALA A 261 -18.20 -16.37 7.22
CA ALA A 261 -18.43 -16.79 8.59
C ALA A 261 -19.48 -15.89 9.26
N ALA A 262 -20.28 -16.50 10.14
CA ALA A 262 -21.25 -15.82 11.00
C ALA A 262 -21.16 -16.37 12.44
N SER A 263 -21.58 -15.55 13.40
CA SER A 263 -21.63 -15.87 14.83
C SER A 263 -22.94 -15.39 15.45
N GLY A 264 -23.27 -15.92 16.63
CA GLY A 264 -24.56 -15.68 17.28
C GLY A 264 -25.70 -16.46 16.64
N GLY A 265 -26.93 -16.25 17.13
CA GLY A 265 -28.10 -17.02 16.70
C GLY A 265 -27.98 -18.54 16.90
N THR A 266 -28.78 -19.27 16.14
CA THR A 266 -28.94 -20.73 16.16
C THR A 266 -28.60 -21.30 14.78
N ALA A 267 -27.72 -22.30 14.74
CA ALA A 267 -27.37 -23.01 13.51
C ALA A 267 -28.42 -24.10 13.17
N PRO A 268 -28.63 -24.44 11.88
CA PRO A 268 -27.87 -24.01 10.70
C PRO A 268 -28.17 -22.57 10.24
N TYR A 269 -27.17 -21.92 9.64
CA TYR A 269 -27.33 -20.61 9.02
C TYR A 269 -27.73 -20.74 7.54
N ALA A 270 -28.56 -19.82 7.06
CA ALA A 270 -28.92 -19.68 5.66
C ALA A 270 -28.46 -18.32 5.12
N PHE A 271 -27.57 -18.33 4.14
CA PHE A 271 -27.04 -17.12 3.50
C PHE A 271 -27.81 -16.80 2.20
N SER A 272 -28.03 -15.51 1.95
CA SER A 272 -28.70 -15.02 0.74
C SER A 272 -28.15 -13.66 0.29
N LEU A 273 -28.36 -13.35 -0.99
CA LEU A 273 -28.01 -12.06 -1.58
C LEU A 273 -29.17 -11.08 -1.37
N GLN A 274 -28.98 -10.07 -0.54
CA GLN A 274 -30.02 -9.10 -0.18
C GLN A 274 -30.14 -7.97 -1.21
N SER A 275 -29.02 -7.53 -1.79
CA SER A 275 -28.98 -6.48 -2.81
C SER A 275 -27.65 -6.48 -3.58
N GLY A 276 -27.63 -5.80 -4.73
CA GLY A 276 -26.47 -5.74 -5.63
C GLY A 276 -26.26 -7.04 -6.41
N SER A 277 -25.04 -7.22 -6.92
CA SER A 277 -24.64 -8.40 -7.68
C SER A 277 -23.23 -8.84 -7.30
N LEU A 278 -23.01 -10.15 -7.25
CA LEU A 278 -21.66 -10.73 -7.19
C LEU A 278 -20.92 -10.45 -8.52
N PRO A 279 -19.57 -10.48 -8.55
CA PRO A 279 -18.81 -10.48 -9.80
C PRO A 279 -19.31 -11.55 -10.77
N VAL A 280 -19.46 -11.20 -12.05
CA VAL A 280 -20.06 -12.08 -13.07
C VAL A 280 -19.28 -13.40 -13.15
N GLY A 281 -19.99 -14.52 -13.01
CA GLY A 281 -19.39 -15.87 -12.94
C GLY A 281 -19.19 -16.42 -11.52
N LEU A 282 -19.45 -15.61 -10.48
CA LEU A 282 -19.52 -16.06 -9.09
C LEU A 282 -20.97 -16.25 -8.61
N THR A 283 -21.15 -17.15 -7.65
CA THR A 283 -22.43 -17.50 -7.03
C THR A 283 -22.28 -17.59 -5.52
N LEU A 284 -23.35 -17.30 -4.78
CA LEU A 284 -23.44 -17.52 -3.34
C LEU A 284 -24.28 -18.78 -3.08
N ALA A 285 -23.68 -19.78 -2.44
CA ALA A 285 -24.39 -20.94 -1.93
C ALA A 285 -25.02 -20.65 -0.56
N ALA A 286 -26.11 -21.35 -0.23
CA ALA A 286 -26.87 -21.15 1.01
C ALA A 286 -26.05 -21.40 2.30
N ASN A 287 -24.92 -22.11 2.21
CA ASN A 287 -23.97 -22.33 3.30
C ASN A 287 -22.97 -21.18 3.52
N GLY A 288 -23.09 -20.08 2.76
CA GLY A 288 -22.20 -18.91 2.85
C GLY A 288 -20.96 -18.97 1.97
N THR A 289 -20.76 -20.03 1.17
CA THR A 289 -19.65 -20.08 0.21
C THR A 289 -19.97 -19.23 -1.03
N ILE A 290 -19.16 -18.20 -1.28
CA ILE A 290 -19.07 -17.57 -2.60
C ILE A 290 -18.09 -18.39 -3.43
N SER A 291 -18.53 -18.93 -4.56
CA SER A 291 -17.66 -19.68 -5.49
C SER A 291 -18.08 -19.57 -6.95
N GLY A 292 -17.15 -19.91 -7.84
CA GLY A 292 -17.32 -19.88 -9.29
C GLY A 292 -16.04 -19.50 -10.01
N THR A 293 -16.15 -19.07 -11.26
CA THR A 293 -15.03 -18.56 -12.06
C THR A 293 -15.43 -17.21 -12.63
N PRO A 294 -14.79 -16.09 -12.25
CA PRO A 294 -15.14 -14.77 -12.77
C PRO A 294 -14.92 -14.69 -14.29
N THR A 295 -15.86 -14.06 -14.99
CA THR A 295 -15.83 -13.87 -16.46
C THR A 295 -15.83 -12.41 -16.91
N VAL A 296 -15.96 -11.45 -15.98
CA VAL A 296 -15.85 -10.02 -16.24
C VAL A 296 -15.04 -9.35 -15.13
N ALA A 297 -14.08 -8.51 -15.49
CA ALA A 297 -13.32 -7.69 -14.54
C ALA A 297 -14.08 -6.40 -14.20
N GLY A 298 -13.95 -5.91 -12.96
CA GLY A 298 -14.62 -4.71 -12.47
C GLY A 298 -15.04 -4.81 -11.01
N ALA A 299 -15.40 -3.67 -10.42
CA ALA A 299 -15.94 -3.59 -9.07
C ALA A 299 -17.40 -4.04 -9.02
N SER A 300 -17.75 -4.86 -8.03
CA SER A 300 -19.10 -5.31 -7.73
C SER A 300 -19.40 -5.05 -6.26
N THR A 301 -20.44 -4.26 -5.97
CA THR A 301 -20.91 -4.00 -4.60
C THR A 301 -22.20 -4.76 -4.35
N PHE A 302 -22.25 -5.51 -3.25
CA PHE A 302 -23.39 -6.33 -2.89
C PHE A 302 -23.54 -6.48 -1.38
N THR A 303 -24.77 -6.70 -0.92
CA THR A 303 -25.08 -6.97 0.49
C THR A 303 -25.54 -8.41 0.64
N ILE A 304 -24.91 -9.14 1.55
CA ILE A 304 -25.31 -10.50 1.93
C ILE A 304 -26.05 -10.43 3.25
N ALA A 305 -27.19 -11.13 3.31
CA ALA A 305 -27.89 -11.43 4.54
C ALA A 305 -27.56 -12.85 4.98
N VAL A 306 -27.51 -13.06 6.29
CA VAL A 306 -27.49 -14.38 6.91
C VAL A 306 -28.63 -14.47 7.91
N ASN A 307 -29.38 -15.56 7.86
CA ASN A 307 -30.48 -15.87 8.74
C ASN A 307 -30.12 -17.07 9.62
N ASP A 308 -30.54 -17.03 10.88
CA ASP A 308 -30.44 -18.17 11.80
C ASP A 308 -31.67 -19.09 11.68
N SER A 309 -31.58 -20.29 12.27
CA SER A 309 -32.67 -21.27 12.27
C SER A 309 -33.63 -21.15 13.47
N SER A 310 -33.62 -20.03 14.20
CA SER A 310 -34.49 -19.85 15.36
C SER A 310 -35.94 -19.53 14.94
N PRO A 311 -36.96 -19.83 15.76
CA PRO A 311 -38.37 -19.58 15.41
C PRO A 311 -38.70 -18.10 15.14
N THR A 312 -37.94 -17.18 15.73
CA THR A 312 -38.05 -15.73 15.53
C THR A 312 -37.08 -15.16 14.50
N GLN A 313 -36.24 -16.03 13.91
CA GLN A 313 -35.22 -15.77 12.89
C GLN A 313 -34.41 -14.49 13.08
N LEU A 314 -33.24 -14.61 13.72
CA LEU A 314 -32.25 -13.54 13.71
C LEU A 314 -31.70 -13.35 12.30
N THR A 315 -31.36 -12.11 11.97
CA THR A 315 -30.79 -11.72 10.69
C THR A 315 -29.61 -10.78 10.92
N ALA A 316 -28.50 -11.03 10.23
CA ALA A 316 -27.38 -10.08 10.11
C ALA A 316 -27.09 -9.79 8.64
N ASN A 317 -26.49 -8.63 8.34
CA ASN A 317 -26.11 -8.26 6.99
C ASN A 317 -24.71 -7.65 6.95
N ALA A 318 -24.05 -7.79 5.80
CA ALA A 318 -22.75 -7.19 5.50
C ALA A 318 -22.68 -6.80 4.02
N THR A 319 -22.20 -5.59 3.75
CA THR A 319 -21.95 -5.09 2.39
C THR A 319 -20.49 -5.24 2.04
N TYR A 320 -20.21 -5.84 0.89
CA TYR A 320 -18.88 -6.01 0.33
C TYR A 320 -18.77 -5.25 -0.99
N THR A 321 -17.60 -4.68 -1.25
CA THR A 321 -17.17 -4.25 -2.57
C THR A 321 -16.00 -5.13 -2.99
N VAL A 322 -16.19 -5.91 -4.05
CA VAL A 322 -15.19 -6.85 -4.56
C VAL A 322 -14.84 -6.48 -5.99
N THR A 323 -13.57 -6.23 -6.25
CA THR A 323 -13.07 -5.96 -7.60
C THR A 323 -12.51 -7.24 -8.21
N ALA A 324 -13.16 -7.76 -9.26
CA ALA A 324 -12.56 -8.81 -10.07
C ALA A 324 -11.49 -8.20 -10.99
N VAL A 325 -10.29 -8.75 -10.99
CA VAL A 325 -9.15 -8.29 -11.81
C VAL A 325 -8.87 -9.26 -12.96
N ASN A 326 -8.32 -8.77 -14.06
CA ASN A 326 -7.90 -9.66 -15.18
C ASN A 326 -6.39 -9.93 -15.20
N THR A 327 -5.60 -9.13 -14.49
CA THR A 327 -4.15 -9.31 -14.37
C THR A 327 -3.72 -9.15 -12.92
N VAL A 328 -2.75 -9.97 -12.49
CA VAL A 328 -2.03 -9.81 -11.22
C VAL A 328 -0.55 -9.56 -11.55
N VAL A 329 0.01 -8.49 -10.99
CA VAL A 329 1.43 -8.15 -11.03
C VAL A 329 2.01 -8.25 -9.63
N GLN A 330 3.09 -9.02 -9.50
CA GLN A 330 3.86 -9.17 -8.26
C GLN A 330 5.17 -8.40 -8.38
N VAL A 331 5.51 -7.62 -7.37
CA VAL A 331 6.78 -6.90 -7.25
C VAL A 331 7.54 -7.45 -6.04
N ASN A 332 8.79 -7.87 -6.25
CA ASN A 332 9.69 -8.30 -5.19
C ASN A 332 10.78 -7.24 -4.97
N ALA A 333 10.50 -6.29 -4.07
CA ALA A 333 11.41 -5.20 -3.75
C ALA A 333 12.73 -5.67 -3.11
N ALA A 334 12.80 -6.90 -2.57
CA ALA A 334 14.03 -7.47 -2.03
C ALA A 334 14.95 -8.07 -3.11
N SER A 335 14.54 -8.08 -4.38
CA SER A 335 15.28 -8.67 -5.50
C SER A 335 15.69 -7.61 -6.52
N THR A 336 16.80 -6.92 -6.27
CA THR A 336 17.42 -5.99 -7.23
C THR A 336 17.91 -6.71 -8.48
N LEU A 337 17.53 -6.20 -9.65
CA LEU A 337 18.04 -6.61 -10.96
C LEU A 337 19.26 -5.76 -11.35
N ALA A 338 19.13 -4.44 -11.24
CA ALA A 338 20.16 -3.47 -11.60
C ALA A 338 20.05 -2.18 -10.77
N VAL A 339 21.12 -1.38 -10.77
CA VAL A 339 21.11 0.01 -10.28
C VAL A 339 21.33 0.91 -11.49
N VAL A 340 20.46 1.90 -11.70
CA VAL A 340 20.54 2.80 -12.85
C VAL A 340 21.84 3.60 -12.80
N PRO A 341 22.73 3.47 -13.79
CA PRO A 341 24.01 4.18 -13.81
C PRO A 341 23.83 5.63 -14.28
N GLN A 342 24.85 6.46 -14.02
CA GLN A 342 24.93 7.86 -14.50
C GLN A 342 24.87 7.98 -16.04
N THR A 343 25.11 6.88 -16.75
CA THR A 343 25.06 6.77 -18.21
C THR A 343 23.76 6.11 -18.72
N GLY A 344 22.83 5.72 -17.85
CA GLY A 344 21.69 4.86 -18.21
C GLY A 344 20.70 5.49 -19.19
N PHE A 345 20.67 6.82 -19.28
CA PHE A 345 19.78 7.58 -20.16
C PHE A 345 20.59 8.53 -21.04
N GLY A 346 20.79 8.16 -22.30
CA GLY A 346 21.53 8.98 -23.26
C GLY A 346 20.77 9.25 -24.54
N ILE A 347 21.30 10.18 -25.34
CA ILE A 347 20.74 10.59 -26.62
C ILE A 347 21.84 10.68 -27.68
N HIS A 348 21.56 10.17 -28.88
CA HIS A 348 22.44 10.34 -30.03
C HIS A 348 22.31 11.75 -30.61
N THR A 349 23.43 12.43 -30.82
CA THR A 349 23.49 13.76 -31.45
C THR A 349 24.47 13.78 -32.62
N SER A 350 24.08 14.46 -33.71
CA SER A 350 24.86 14.49 -34.94
C SER A 350 25.30 15.89 -35.36
N VAL A 351 26.45 15.97 -36.01
CA VAL A 351 26.99 17.23 -36.57
C VAL A 351 26.17 17.81 -37.74
N TYR A 352 25.21 17.06 -38.28
CA TYR A 352 24.24 17.58 -39.27
C TYR A 352 22.97 18.19 -38.65
N ASP A 353 22.78 18.07 -37.34
CA ASP A 353 21.59 18.56 -36.64
C ASP A 353 21.68 20.07 -36.35
N SER A 354 21.00 20.88 -37.17
CA SER A 354 20.98 22.34 -37.04
C SER A 354 20.32 22.88 -35.77
N SER A 355 19.72 22.02 -34.94
CA SER A 355 19.06 22.41 -33.68
C SER A 355 19.88 22.01 -32.44
N LEU A 356 20.96 21.22 -32.60
CA LEU A 356 21.86 20.78 -31.52
C LEU A 356 22.46 21.94 -30.70
N SER A 357 22.59 23.13 -31.29
CA SER A 357 23.10 24.33 -30.63
C SER A 357 22.03 25.22 -29.98
N ASP A 358 20.76 24.81 -29.91
CA ASP A 358 19.79 25.55 -29.10
C ASP A 358 20.13 25.43 -27.61
N THR A 359 20.52 26.53 -26.99
CA THR A 359 20.74 26.60 -25.54
C THR A 359 19.54 27.20 -24.80
N THR A 360 18.40 27.38 -25.47
CA THR A 360 17.20 28.06 -24.95
C THR A 360 16.15 27.06 -24.46
N ASN A 361 15.72 26.13 -25.31
CA ASN A 361 14.62 25.20 -25.01
C ASN A 361 15.13 23.77 -24.81
N LEU A 362 16.00 23.31 -25.71
CA LEU A 362 16.59 21.97 -25.72
C LEU A 362 17.15 21.53 -24.35
N PRO A 363 17.89 22.35 -23.57
CA PRO A 363 18.42 21.92 -22.27
C PRO A 363 17.35 21.52 -21.26
N GLY A 364 16.26 22.29 -21.15
CA GLY A 364 15.16 22.00 -20.22
C GLY A 364 14.35 20.78 -20.64
N LEU A 365 14.22 20.53 -21.95
CA LEU A 365 13.57 19.34 -22.49
C LEU A 365 14.41 18.08 -22.23
N LEU A 366 15.72 18.12 -22.48
CA LEU A 366 16.61 16.99 -22.20
C LEU A 366 16.65 16.67 -20.70
N GLN A 367 16.68 17.68 -19.82
CA GLN A 367 16.57 17.50 -18.38
C GLN A 367 15.23 16.88 -17.96
N THR A 368 14.11 17.35 -18.53
CA THR A 368 12.77 16.84 -18.20
C THR A 368 12.57 15.40 -18.66
N GLY A 369 13.03 15.07 -19.88
CA GLY A 369 13.03 13.70 -20.40
C GLY A 369 14.08 12.77 -19.77
N GLY A 370 14.85 13.24 -18.78
CA GLY A 370 15.78 12.42 -18.01
C GLY A 370 17.13 12.12 -18.68
N VAL A 371 17.50 12.86 -19.72
CA VAL A 371 18.75 12.65 -20.46
C VAL A 371 19.95 13.05 -19.61
N THR A 372 20.86 12.10 -19.42
CA THR A 372 22.08 12.20 -18.61
C THR A 372 23.37 12.12 -19.43
N VAL A 373 23.28 11.68 -20.69
CA VAL A 373 24.40 11.53 -21.62
C VAL A 373 24.04 12.05 -23.01
N MET A 374 25.01 12.66 -23.69
CA MET A 374 24.92 13.01 -25.12
C MET A 374 26.07 12.36 -25.88
N ARG A 375 25.77 11.52 -26.87
CA ARG A 375 26.74 10.92 -27.78
C ARG A 375 27.01 11.84 -28.97
N TYR A 376 28.27 12.09 -29.29
CA TYR A 376 28.73 13.04 -30.32
C TYR A 376 30.02 12.54 -30.98
N PRO A 377 30.28 12.75 -32.29
CA PRO A 377 29.48 13.47 -33.29
C PRO A 377 28.42 12.59 -33.98
N GLY A 378 28.21 11.37 -33.48
CA GLY A 378 27.14 10.48 -33.90
C GLY A 378 27.44 9.63 -35.15
N GLY A 379 27.22 8.32 -35.03
CA GLY A 379 27.03 7.40 -36.15
C GLY A 379 28.10 7.43 -37.23
N ILE A 380 27.66 7.19 -38.47
CA ILE A 380 28.49 7.16 -39.70
C ILE A 380 29.29 8.46 -39.95
N TYR A 381 28.92 9.58 -39.33
CA TYR A 381 29.67 10.83 -39.47
C TYR A 381 30.96 10.84 -38.64
N SER A 382 31.03 10.06 -37.56
CA SER A 382 32.19 10.04 -36.66
C SER A 382 33.49 9.57 -37.33
N ASP A 383 33.41 8.52 -38.14
CA ASP A 383 34.54 7.96 -38.90
C ASP A 383 34.96 8.77 -40.14
N VAL A 384 34.37 9.96 -40.33
CA VAL A 384 34.76 10.94 -41.34
C VAL A 384 34.90 12.37 -40.81
N TYR A 385 34.65 12.61 -39.51
CA TYR A 385 34.68 13.93 -38.90
C TYR A 385 36.06 14.28 -38.33
N HIS A 386 36.48 15.53 -38.54
CA HIS A 386 37.75 16.07 -38.05
C HIS A 386 37.47 17.25 -37.12
N TRP A 387 37.29 16.93 -35.83
CA TRP A 387 36.89 17.85 -34.77
C TRP A 387 37.74 19.12 -34.71
N ALA A 388 39.06 19.00 -34.90
CA ALA A 388 40.01 20.09 -34.78
C ALA A 388 39.84 21.18 -35.86
N GLN A 389 39.30 20.81 -37.02
CA GLN A 389 39.08 21.71 -38.15
C GLN A 389 37.59 21.98 -38.44
N ASN A 390 36.68 21.28 -37.73
CA ASN A 390 35.27 21.17 -38.06
C ASN A 390 35.03 20.89 -39.56
N THR A 391 35.64 19.82 -40.06
CA THR A 391 35.50 19.37 -41.46
C THR A 391 35.13 17.90 -41.54
N LEU A 392 34.61 17.48 -42.71
CA LEU A 392 34.39 16.09 -43.06
C LEU A 392 35.38 15.67 -44.14
N THR A 393 35.84 14.42 -44.12
CA THR A 393 36.31 13.78 -45.35
C THR A 393 35.13 13.70 -46.33
N PRO A 394 35.24 14.17 -47.59
CA PRO A 394 34.10 14.28 -48.52
C PRO A 394 33.73 12.94 -49.14
N PHE A 395 33.46 11.92 -48.33
CA PHE A 395 33.22 10.56 -48.74
C PHE A 395 32.38 9.79 -47.69
N PHE A 396 31.42 8.97 -48.14
CA PHE A 396 30.73 7.96 -47.32
C PHE A 396 30.71 6.62 -48.04
N ALA A 397 30.97 5.55 -47.30
CA ALA A 397 31.00 4.20 -47.85
C ALA A 397 29.63 3.70 -48.37
N SER A 398 28.54 4.12 -47.73
CA SER A 398 27.15 3.77 -48.08
C SER A 398 26.64 4.35 -49.40
N VAL A 399 27.30 5.38 -49.94
CA VAL A 399 27.00 5.97 -51.25
C VAL A 399 28.13 5.59 -52.21
N PRO A 400 27.85 4.98 -53.39
CA PRO A 400 28.90 4.64 -54.35
C PRO A 400 29.79 5.86 -54.62
N PRO A 401 31.11 5.81 -54.35
CA PRO A 401 31.91 7.03 -54.30
C PRO A 401 31.93 7.68 -55.67
N ALA A 402 31.35 8.88 -55.76
CA ALA A 402 31.51 9.76 -56.90
C ALA A 402 32.93 10.34 -56.86
N CYS A 403 33.88 9.62 -57.47
CA CYS A 403 35.26 10.08 -57.63
C CYS A 403 35.27 11.50 -58.22
N GLY A 404 35.66 12.49 -57.42
CA GLY A 404 35.70 13.90 -57.79
C GLY A 404 34.50 14.74 -57.34
N SER A 405 33.55 14.18 -56.58
CA SER A 405 32.53 14.99 -55.89
C SER A 405 33.16 15.86 -54.81
N THR A 406 32.74 17.13 -54.75
CA THR A 406 33.12 18.08 -53.71
C THR A 406 32.15 18.12 -52.53
N GLN A 407 31.06 17.35 -52.58
CA GLN A 407 30.09 17.20 -51.49
C GLN A 407 29.69 15.74 -51.32
N ASN A 408 30.04 15.18 -50.17
CA ASN A 408 29.36 14.06 -49.54
C ASN A 408 29.32 14.40 -48.05
N GLY A 409 28.14 14.73 -47.52
CA GLY A 409 27.94 15.12 -46.12
C GLY A 409 27.61 16.59 -45.89
N TYR A 410 27.01 16.84 -44.72
CA TYR A 410 26.61 18.17 -44.26
C TYR A 410 27.06 18.38 -42.81
N LEU A 411 27.75 19.48 -42.56
CA LEU A 411 27.92 20.04 -41.22
C LEU A 411 26.95 21.20 -41.09
N ALA A 412 26.06 21.12 -40.10
CA ALA A 412 25.19 22.26 -39.80
C ALA A 412 26.00 23.39 -39.14
N PRO A 413 25.56 24.66 -39.28
CA PRO A 413 26.18 25.77 -38.55
C PRO A 413 26.12 25.53 -37.04
N ASN A 414 27.21 25.87 -36.34
CA ASN A 414 27.32 25.79 -34.88
C ASN A 414 27.14 24.38 -34.27
N THR A 415 27.38 23.30 -35.01
CA THR A 415 27.41 21.92 -34.46
C THR A 415 28.82 21.40 -34.18
N ASP A 416 29.83 22.27 -34.33
CA ASP A 416 31.20 21.96 -33.97
C ASP A 416 31.35 21.63 -32.48
N PHE A 417 32.48 21.01 -32.13
CA PHE A 417 32.69 20.53 -30.78
C PHE A 417 32.61 21.64 -29.71
N GLY A 418 33.03 22.87 -30.02
CA GLY A 418 32.97 23.97 -29.06
C GLY A 418 31.55 24.45 -28.77
N HIS A 419 30.64 24.38 -29.75
CA HIS A 419 29.22 24.61 -29.53
C HIS A 419 28.51 23.43 -28.87
N PHE A 420 28.83 22.19 -29.25
CA PHE A 420 28.34 20.99 -28.56
C PHE A 420 28.61 21.05 -27.05
N ILE A 421 29.82 21.46 -26.63
CA ILE A 421 30.16 21.62 -25.22
C ILE A 421 29.29 22.66 -24.48
N LYS A 422 28.84 23.73 -25.16
CA LYS A 422 27.90 24.70 -24.57
C LYS A 422 26.54 24.06 -24.32
N THR A 423 26.00 23.30 -25.28
CA THR A 423 24.75 22.55 -25.11
C THR A 423 24.88 21.52 -24.00
N LEU A 424 25.94 20.70 -24.03
CA LEU A 424 26.24 19.68 -23.02
C LEU A 424 26.25 20.24 -21.59
N GLN A 425 26.89 21.40 -21.40
CA GLN A 425 26.96 22.09 -20.10
C GLN A 425 25.63 22.72 -19.69
N ALA A 426 24.85 23.24 -20.63
CA ALA A 426 23.50 23.75 -20.35
C ALA A 426 22.54 22.64 -19.94
N VAL A 427 22.65 21.45 -20.54
CA VAL A 427 21.91 20.23 -20.14
C VAL A 427 22.41 19.71 -18.80
N GLY A 428 23.72 19.77 -18.53
CA GLY A 428 24.34 19.17 -17.35
C GLY A 428 24.65 17.67 -17.52
N ALA A 429 24.77 17.19 -18.76
CA ALA A 429 25.01 15.79 -19.11
C ALA A 429 26.51 15.43 -19.16
N GLN A 430 26.81 14.13 -19.13
CA GLN A 430 28.10 13.60 -19.60
C GLN A 430 28.11 13.48 -21.13
N ALA A 431 29.30 13.43 -21.73
CA ALA A 431 29.45 13.11 -23.14
C ALA A 431 30.03 11.72 -23.35
N ILE A 432 29.58 11.06 -24.41
CA ILE A 432 30.31 9.98 -25.08
C ILE A 432 30.85 10.54 -26.40
N ILE A 433 32.16 10.51 -26.59
CA ILE A 433 32.82 11.07 -27.78
C ILE A 433 33.33 9.97 -28.70
N THR A 434 32.73 9.84 -29.88
CA THR A 434 33.18 8.92 -30.93
C THR A 434 34.34 9.53 -31.70
N ILE A 435 35.53 8.93 -31.54
CA ILE A 435 36.73 9.34 -32.26
C ILE A 435 36.75 8.74 -33.67
N ASN A 436 37.30 9.49 -34.61
CA ASN A 436 37.46 9.05 -35.99
C ASN A 436 38.54 7.96 -36.09
N TYR A 437 38.13 6.74 -36.42
CA TYR A 437 38.99 5.62 -36.79
C TYR A 437 39.09 5.47 -38.33
N GLY A 438 38.05 5.86 -39.07
CA GLY A 438 37.93 5.69 -40.51
C GLY A 438 38.89 6.51 -41.38
N THR A 439 39.11 7.78 -41.08
CA THR A 439 39.87 8.72 -41.93
C THR A 439 40.82 9.66 -41.14
N SER A 440 41.90 10.12 -41.78
CA SER A 440 42.76 11.19 -41.25
C SER A 440 42.37 12.58 -41.76
N VAL A 441 42.64 13.61 -40.94
CA VAL A 441 42.57 15.04 -41.29
C VAL A 441 43.33 15.44 -42.58
N ALA A 442 44.30 14.66 -43.06
CA ALA A 442 44.95 14.92 -44.36
C ALA A 442 44.03 14.69 -45.58
N ASN A 443 42.83 14.14 -45.36
CA ASN A 443 41.79 13.90 -46.36
C ASN A 443 40.74 15.02 -46.43
N SER A 444 40.69 15.96 -45.46
CA SER A 444 39.68 17.04 -45.42
C SER A 444 40.12 18.35 -46.08
N THR A 445 41.44 18.60 -46.18
CA THR A 445 41.98 19.96 -46.32
C THR A 445 41.93 20.58 -47.72
N ALA A 446 41.57 19.81 -48.75
CA ALA A 446 41.23 20.32 -50.08
C ALA A 446 40.63 19.20 -50.94
N ALA A 447 39.99 19.58 -52.04
CA ALA A 447 39.79 18.71 -53.20
C ALA A 447 41.15 18.36 -53.87
N LYS A 448 41.99 17.57 -53.19
CA LYS A 448 43.01 16.76 -53.87
C LYS A 448 42.26 15.89 -54.86
N THR A 449 42.47 16.12 -56.15
CA THR A 449 41.64 15.57 -57.22
C THR A 449 41.52 14.05 -57.08
N ILE A 450 40.34 13.59 -56.65
CA ILE A 450 40.10 12.17 -56.39
C ILE A 450 40.24 11.45 -57.74
N GLY A 451 41.25 10.59 -57.85
CA GLY A 451 41.70 9.97 -59.12
C GLY A 451 43.17 10.20 -59.49
N SER A 452 43.94 10.99 -58.72
CA SER A 452 45.35 11.27 -59.04
C SER A 452 46.36 10.13 -58.85
N TYR A 453 45.97 8.96 -58.30
CA TYR A 453 46.91 7.88 -57.94
C TYR A 453 46.86 6.64 -58.84
N ASN A 454 45.68 6.25 -59.29
CA ASN A 454 45.49 5.39 -60.46
C ASN A 454 44.06 5.60 -61.00
N GLN A 455 43.82 5.11 -62.21
CA GLN A 455 42.56 5.31 -62.95
C GLN A 455 41.31 4.62 -62.35
N ASN A 456 41.45 3.86 -61.25
CA ASN A 456 40.43 2.98 -60.66
C ASN A 456 40.36 3.05 -59.10
N THR A 457 40.82 4.11 -58.43
CA THR A 457 40.74 4.23 -56.95
C THR A 457 40.37 5.63 -56.48
N CYS A 458 39.40 5.73 -55.56
CA CYS A 458 38.92 7.01 -55.01
C CYS A 458 39.59 7.44 -53.69
N SER A 459 40.79 6.94 -53.38
CA SER A 459 41.51 7.26 -52.14
C SER A 459 43.02 7.36 -52.39
N ASN A 460 43.64 8.39 -51.80
CA ASN A 460 45.11 8.49 -51.68
C ASN A 460 45.65 7.27 -50.90
N PRO A 461 46.82 6.70 -51.22
CA PRO A 461 47.46 5.75 -50.30
C PRO A 461 47.69 6.42 -48.94
N ASN A 462 47.06 5.82 -47.93
CA ASN A 462 47.33 6.02 -46.52
C ASN A 462 46.95 7.42 -46.01
N THR A 463 45.78 7.52 -45.38
CA THR A 463 45.74 7.53 -43.91
C THR A 463 44.31 7.41 -43.42
N ALA A 464 44.04 6.30 -42.71
CA ALA A 464 42.88 6.15 -41.85
C ALA A 464 43.02 7.04 -40.60
N GLY A 465 42.09 6.94 -39.65
CA GLY A 465 42.15 7.64 -38.37
C GLY A 465 43.52 7.49 -37.69
N GLN A 466 43.95 8.53 -36.99
CA GLN A 466 45.27 8.57 -36.36
C GLN A 466 45.14 8.60 -34.83
N PRO A 467 45.88 7.77 -34.08
CA PRO A 467 45.91 7.81 -32.60
C PRO A 467 46.18 9.21 -32.02
N GLN A 468 46.96 10.02 -32.73
CA GLN A 468 47.28 11.41 -32.37
C GLN A 468 46.08 12.35 -32.46
N GLU A 469 45.17 12.17 -33.42
CA GLU A 469 43.93 12.96 -33.56
C GLU A 469 43.01 12.73 -32.36
N ALA A 470 42.85 11.47 -31.97
CA ALA A 470 42.11 11.07 -30.78
C ALA A 470 42.75 11.56 -29.48
N ALA A 471 44.07 11.40 -29.32
CA ALA A 471 44.81 11.90 -28.17
C ALA A 471 44.75 13.43 -28.05
N ALA A 472 44.77 14.15 -29.18
CA ALA A 472 44.58 15.59 -29.22
C ALA A 472 43.18 16.03 -28.80
N TRP A 473 42.15 15.25 -29.14
CA TRP A 473 40.78 15.51 -28.67
C TRP A 473 40.66 15.31 -27.15
N VAL A 474 41.26 14.25 -26.61
CA VAL A 474 41.39 14.04 -25.15
C VAL A 474 42.18 15.20 -24.50
N ALA A 475 43.23 15.69 -25.15
CA ALA A 475 44.03 16.81 -24.65
C ALA A 475 43.23 18.13 -24.63
N TYR A 476 42.48 18.42 -25.69
CA TYR A 476 41.56 19.56 -25.73
C TYR A 476 40.50 19.43 -24.64
N SER A 477 39.94 18.24 -24.41
CA SER A 477 38.85 18.05 -23.45
C SER A 477 39.32 18.04 -21.99
N ASN A 478 40.31 17.23 -21.64
CA ASN A 478 40.70 16.97 -20.25
C ASN A 478 42.11 17.46 -19.89
N GLY A 479 42.94 17.86 -20.87
CA GLY A 479 44.30 18.32 -20.64
C GLY A 479 44.41 19.62 -19.82
N SER A 480 45.58 19.82 -19.21
CA SER A 480 45.96 21.09 -18.57
C SER A 480 46.79 21.96 -19.52
N PRO A 481 46.57 23.30 -19.59
CA PRO A 481 47.41 24.22 -20.36
C PRO A 481 48.91 24.14 -20.04
N SER A 482 49.28 23.71 -18.82
CA SER A 482 50.67 23.54 -18.40
C SER A 482 51.34 22.23 -18.85
N ASN A 483 50.62 21.31 -19.49
CA ASN A 483 51.15 19.99 -19.85
C ASN A 483 52.05 20.07 -21.11
N THR A 484 53.34 19.79 -20.95
CA THR A 484 54.35 19.85 -22.03
C THR A 484 54.48 18.55 -22.83
N GLN A 485 53.70 17.50 -22.52
CA GLN A 485 53.70 16.23 -23.23
C GLN A 485 53.40 16.44 -24.72
N VAL A 486 54.31 15.95 -25.57
CA VAL A 486 54.20 15.97 -27.02
C VAL A 486 53.25 14.85 -27.47
N ILE A 487 52.26 15.20 -28.30
CA ILE A 487 51.42 14.26 -29.05
C ILE A 487 52.13 13.95 -30.38
N GLY A 488 52.71 14.99 -31.00
CA GLY A 488 53.63 14.86 -32.12
C GLY A 488 52.98 14.77 -33.49
N ILE A 489 53.77 14.34 -34.47
CA ILE A 489 53.36 14.24 -35.87
C ILE A 489 52.76 12.85 -36.12
N ASP A 490 51.62 12.78 -36.82
CA ASP A 490 50.99 11.53 -37.23
C ASP A 490 51.56 10.94 -38.53
N ALA A 491 51.06 9.77 -38.96
CA ALA A 491 51.52 9.15 -40.20
C ALA A 491 51.06 9.90 -41.47
N ALA A 492 50.14 10.85 -41.33
CA ALA A 492 49.68 11.75 -42.39
C ALA A 492 50.54 13.02 -42.52
N GLY A 493 51.41 13.28 -41.54
CA GLY A 493 52.25 14.47 -41.47
C GLY A 493 51.61 15.67 -40.76
N PHE A 494 50.45 15.50 -40.10
CA PHE A 494 49.83 16.55 -39.30
C PHE A 494 50.49 16.61 -37.90
N ASP A 495 50.87 17.82 -37.47
CA ASP A 495 51.51 18.06 -36.18
C ASP A 495 50.47 18.39 -35.11
N TRP A 496 50.15 17.40 -34.29
CA TRP A 496 49.20 17.47 -33.18
C TRP A 496 49.77 18.11 -31.91
N LYS A 497 50.95 18.77 -31.99
CA LYS A 497 51.50 19.64 -30.93
C LYS A 497 51.65 18.92 -29.58
N THR A 498 51.29 19.60 -28.50
CA THR A 498 51.36 19.12 -27.11
C THR A 498 49.98 19.09 -26.47
N VAL A 499 49.85 18.36 -25.36
CA VAL A 499 48.60 18.36 -24.56
C VAL A 499 48.22 19.78 -24.12
N GLY A 500 49.20 20.56 -23.67
CA GLY A 500 49.01 21.93 -23.22
C GLY A 500 48.65 22.92 -24.33
N TYR A 501 49.01 22.66 -25.59
CA TYR A 501 48.56 23.47 -26.73
C TYR A 501 47.03 23.39 -26.87
N TRP A 502 46.49 22.18 -26.96
CA TRP A 502 45.04 21.96 -27.11
C TRP A 502 44.25 22.41 -25.88
N ALA A 503 44.76 22.16 -24.67
CA ALA A 503 44.14 22.67 -23.45
C ALA A 503 44.19 24.21 -23.35
N SER A 504 45.25 24.85 -23.87
CA SER A 504 45.33 26.33 -23.95
C SER A 504 44.34 26.90 -24.97
N LEU A 505 44.05 26.16 -26.04
CA LEU A 505 43.04 26.56 -27.03
C LEU A 505 41.64 26.57 -26.40
N ARG A 506 41.26 25.51 -25.67
CA ARG A 506 40.03 25.45 -24.85
C ARG A 506 39.93 26.63 -23.88
N ALA A 507 41.05 26.98 -23.24
CA ALA A 507 41.14 28.04 -22.25
C ALA A 507 41.07 29.46 -22.82
N ALA A 508 41.37 29.64 -24.12
CA ALA A 508 41.41 30.95 -24.75
C ALA A 508 40.00 31.47 -25.09
N THR A 509 39.86 32.79 -25.18
CA THR A 509 38.69 33.46 -25.78
C THR A 509 38.87 33.62 -27.29
N PRO A 510 37.80 33.71 -28.11
CA PRO A 510 37.92 33.92 -29.55
C PRO A 510 38.75 35.17 -29.88
N ILE A 511 39.59 35.05 -30.91
CA ILE A 511 40.49 36.12 -31.36
C ILE A 511 39.91 36.87 -32.57
N ALA A 512 40.27 38.15 -32.72
CA ALA A 512 39.66 39.04 -33.72
C ALA A 512 39.93 38.64 -35.19
N THR A 513 41.05 37.96 -35.45
CA THR A 513 41.35 37.33 -36.74
C THR A 513 41.34 35.83 -36.51
N ASP A 514 40.30 35.16 -36.97
CA ASP A 514 40.17 33.70 -36.81
C ASP A 514 41.28 32.99 -37.60
N ASP A 515 42.00 32.12 -36.91
CA ASP A 515 43.03 31.23 -37.47
C ASP A 515 42.46 29.84 -37.84
N GLY A 516 41.13 29.71 -37.80
CA GLY A 516 40.40 28.46 -38.05
C GLY A 516 40.04 27.71 -36.77
N TYR A 517 40.32 28.27 -35.59
CA TYR A 517 40.08 27.60 -34.30
C TYR A 517 39.19 28.38 -33.32
N ASN A 518 38.59 29.53 -33.70
CA ASN A 518 37.76 30.30 -32.75
C ASN A 518 36.58 29.52 -32.16
N PHE A 519 36.06 28.52 -32.88
CA PHE A 519 35.00 27.67 -32.35
C PHE A 519 35.46 26.84 -31.13
N LEU A 520 36.74 26.43 -31.09
CA LEU A 520 37.37 25.77 -29.95
C LEU A 520 37.82 26.72 -28.82
N ARG A 521 37.74 28.04 -29.02
CA ARG A 521 38.10 29.04 -28.00
C ARG A 521 36.92 29.34 -27.09
N ILE A 522 36.56 28.36 -26.26
CA ILE A 522 35.39 28.44 -25.37
C ILE A 522 35.65 29.15 -24.02
N GLY A 523 36.88 29.62 -23.76
CA GLY A 523 37.23 30.37 -22.55
C GLY A 523 37.32 29.52 -21.26
N GLN A 524 37.45 28.19 -21.37
CA GLN A 524 37.38 27.27 -20.24
C GLN A 524 38.73 26.66 -19.90
N SER A 525 39.39 27.19 -18.87
CA SER A 525 40.70 26.70 -18.42
C SER A 525 40.64 25.33 -17.73
N ALA A 526 39.58 25.05 -16.98
CA ALA A 526 39.34 23.75 -16.34
C ALA A 526 39.10 22.64 -17.38
N ALA A 527 39.44 21.40 -17.04
CA ALA A 527 39.08 20.22 -17.81
C ALA A 527 37.55 20.10 -17.96
N LEU A 528 37.09 19.60 -19.10
CA LEU A 528 35.68 19.30 -19.36
C LEU A 528 35.19 18.07 -18.58
N GLY A 529 36.11 17.17 -18.21
CA GLY A 529 35.77 15.94 -17.48
C GLY A 529 35.02 14.93 -18.33
N ILE A 530 35.28 14.89 -19.64
CA ILE A 530 34.67 13.92 -20.55
C ILE A 530 35.29 12.56 -20.30
N LYS A 531 34.48 11.64 -19.77
CA LYS A 531 34.96 10.36 -19.27
C LYS A 531 34.85 9.26 -20.31
N TYR A 532 33.88 9.29 -21.22
CA TYR A 532 33.55 8.19 -22.11
C TYR A 532 33.91 8.53 -23.56
N TRP A 533 34.63 7.62 -24.22
CA TRP A 533 35.13 7.80 -25.58
C TRP A 533 34.95 6.52 -26.38
N GLU A 534 34.41 6.58 -27.59
CA GLU A 534 34.17 5.43 -28.46
C GLU A 534 35.21 5.36 -29.58
N LEU A 535 35.76 4.17 -29.85
CA LEU A 535 36.78 3.96 -30.89
C LEU A 535 36.14 3.57 -32.24
N GLY A 536 35.74 4.58 -33.02
CA GLY A 536 34.99 4.41 -34.27
C GLY A 536 33.53 4.01 -34.06
N ASN A 537 32.81 3.86 -35.17
CA ASN A 537 31.41 3.49 -35.26
C ASN A 537 31.26 2.25 -36.16
N GLU A 538 30.31 1.34 -35.92
CA GLU A 538 29.94 0.18 -36.77
C GLU A 538 31.04 -0.48 -37.65
N ILE A 539 32.28 -0.62 -37.18
CA ILE A 539 33.44 -1.05 -37.99
C ILE A 539 33.26 -2.45 -38.60
N PHE A 540 32.30 -3.24 -38.12
CA PHE A 540 31.88 -4.50 -38.77
C PHE A 540 31.22 -4.33 -40.15
N TYR A 541 30.77 -3.12 -40.52
CA TYR A 541 30.29 -2.73 -41.85
C TYR A 541 31.34 -1.99 -42.70
N ASN A 542 32.63 -2.14 -42.38
CA ASN A 542 33.74 -1.48 -43.08
C ASN A 542 34.10 -2.06 -44.45
N GLY A 543 33.35 -3.01 -45.03
CA GLY A 543 33.62 -3.66 -46.32
C GLY A 543 34.27 -5.04 -46.26
N TYR A 544 34.75 -5.51 -45.11
CA TYR A 544 35.42 -6.81 -44.99
C TYR A 544 34.51 -8.00 -45.29
N ASN A 545 33.26 -7.96 -44.83
CA ASN A 545 32.24 -8.93 -45.21
C ASN A 545 31.55 -8.47 -46.50
N ALA A 546 31.19 -9.43 -47.38
CA ALA A 546 30.53 -9.10 -48.64
C ALA A 546 29.19 -8.38 -48.40
N ASN A 547 28.94 -7.31 -49.16
CA ASN A 547 27.76 -6.43 -49.06
C ASN A 547 27.57 -5.68 -47.72
N GLN A 548 28.61 -5.60 -46.88
CA GLN A 548 28.59 -4.90 -45.59
C GLN A 548 29.58 -3.73 -45.63
N ASN A 549 29.13 -2.59 -46.15
CA ASN A 549 29.98 -1.49 -46.64
C ASN A 549 29.43 -0.10 -46.29
N THR A 550 28.54 0.00 -45.30
CA THR A 550 27.94 1.28 -44.91
C THR A 550 28.92 2.18 -44.15
N GLU A 551 29.97 1.61 -43.55
CA GLU A 551 30.92 2.35 -42.72
C GLU A 551 32.25 2.66 -43.43
N THR A 552 32.83 3.82 -43.11
CA THR A 552 34.03 4.36 -43.77
C THR A 552 35.31 3.92 -43.06
N ASP A 553 36.20 3.25 -43.80
CA ASP A 553 37.48 2.77 -43.26
C ASP A 553 38.58 2.83 -44.32
N LEU A 554 39.52 3.77 -44.18
CA LEU A 554 40.64 3.93 -45.12
C LEU A 554 41.90 3.14 -44.74
N HIS A 555 41.80 2.15 -43.85
CA HIS A 555 42.87 1.14 -43.66
C HIS A 555 43.04 0.26 -44.91
N ALA A 556 42.05 0.22 -45.81
CA ALA A 556 42.22 -0.27 -47.18
C ALA A 556 41.43 0.57 -48.21
N PRO A 557 42.02 0.84 -49.39
CA PRO A 557 41.41 1.70 -50.41
C PRO A 557 40.17 1.07 -51.08
N TYR A 558 39.33 1.92 -51.68
CA TYR A 558 38.23 1.49 -52.53
C TYR A 558 38.73 1.28 -53.96
N VAL A 559 38.61 0.05 -54.46
CA VAL A 559 39.10 -0.37 -55.78
C VAL A 559 37.90 -0.53 -56.73
N TYR A 560 38.05 -0.04 -57.97
CA TYR A 560 37.03 -0.09 -59.02
C TYR A 560 37.48 -1.01 -60.16
N PRO A 561 37.08 -2.29 -60.17
CA PRO A 561 37.59 -3.26 -61.15
C PRO A 561 37.32 -2.91 -62.62
N SER A 562 36.26 -2.13 -62.88
CA SER A 562 35.75 -1.80 -64.22
C SER A 562 35.62 -0.29 -64.49
N GLY A 563 36.39 0.54 -63.77
CA GLY A 563 36.27 2.00 -63.81
C GLY A 563 35.11 2.53 -62.95
N TYR A 564 34.89 3.85 -62.99
CA TYR A 564 33.93 4.54 -62.13
C TYR A 564 32.46 4.28 -62.53
N GLY A 565 31.90 3.15 -62.10
CA GLY A 565 30.48 2.80 -62.30
C GLY A 565 30.05 1.49 -61.65
N THR A 566 29.02 1.60 -60.79
CA THR A 566 28.07 0.59 -60.27
C THR A 566 28.53 -0.81 -59.77
N THR A 567 27.94 -1.18 -58.63
CA THR A 567 27.73 -2.53 -58.05
C THR A 567 28.96 -3.40 -57.71
N SER A 568 30.05 -3.42 -58.47
CA SER A 568 31.20 -4.32 -58.17
C SER A 568 32.14 -3.81 -57.07
N ILE A 569 32.10 -2.50 -56.77
CA ILE A 569 32.97 -1.82 -55.80
C ILE A 569 32.92 -2.41 -54.39
N TYR A 570 31.75 -2.90 -53.97
CA TYR A 570 31.50 -3.36 -52.60
C TYR A 570 32.13 -4.71 -52.30
N ASN A 571 32.33 -5.55 -53.32
CA ASN A 571 33.02 -6.83 -53.18
C ASN A 571 34.54 -6.70 -53.38
N SER A 572 35.05 -5.55 -53.84
CA SER A 572 36.50 -5.32 -53.98
C SER A 572 37.25 -5.24 -52.64
N ARG A 573 36.53 -4.97 -51.55
CA ARG A 573 37.05 -4.86 -50.17
C ARG A 573 36.75 -6.11 -49.33
N ALA A 574 35.97 -7.05 -49.86
CA ALA A 574 35.63 -8.30 -49.18
C ALA A 574 36.89 -9.13 -48.90
N MET A 575 37.01 -9.62 -47.67
CA MET A 575 38.14 -10.41 -47.16
C MET A 575 39.52 -9.70 -47.22
N VAL A 576 39.58 -8.37 -47.44
CA VAL A 576 40.84 -7.63 -47.41
C VAL A 576 41.44 -7.65 -46.00
N PRO A 577 42.66 -8.19 -45.78
CA PRO A 577 43.17 -8.44 -44.43
C PRO A 577 43.19 -7.21 -43.52
N ALA A 578 43.54 -6.03 -44.05
CA ALA A 578 43.61 -4.78 -43.28
C ALA A 578 42.26 -4.30 -42.70
N LEU A 579 41.14 -4.78 -43.24
CA LEU A 579 39.78 -4.50 -42.76
C LEU A 579 39.24 -5.59 -41.83
N SER A 580 40.01 -6.67 -41.60
CA SER A 580 39.56 -7.81 -40.81
C SER A 580 39.27 -7.44 -39.34
N PRO A 581 38.45 -8.22 -38.62
CA PRO A 581 38.14 -7.94 -37.22
C PRO A 581 39.42 -7.89 -36.36
N SER A 582 40.37 -8.79 -36.63
CA SER A 582 41.67 -8.80 -35.94
C SER A 582 42.56 -7.62 -36.30
N SER A 583 42.44 -7.05 -37.51
CA SER A 583 43.10 -5.80 -37.85
C SER A 583 42.50 -4.62 -37.11
N TYR A 584 41.16 -4.50 -37.03
CA TYR A 584 40.52 -3.50 -36.17
C TYR A 584 40.99 -3.60 -34.71
N GLY A 585 40.98 -4.81 -34.13
CA GLY A 585 41.48 -5.03 -32.77
C GLY A 585 42.97 -4.69 -32.59
N THR A 586 43.81 -4.97 -33.60
CA THR A 586 45.24 -4.60 -33.56
C THR A 586 45.42 -3.09 -33.65
N ASN A 587 44.69 -2.43 -34.57
CA ASN A 587 44.78 -1.00 -34.82
C ASN A 587 44.23 -0.18 -33.66
N ALA A 588 43.26 -0.70 -32.89
CA ALA A 588 42.71 -0.03 -31.70
C ALA A 588 43.72 0.15 -30.56
N ILE A 589 44.72 -0.73 -30.44
CA ILE A 589 45.74 -0.70 -29.38
C ILE A 589 46.46 0.66 -29.28
N PRO A 590 47.08 1.21 -30.35
CA PRO A 590 47.76 2.50 -30.29
C PRO A 590 46.81 3.68 -30.01
N PHE A 591 45.54 3.65 -30.45
CA PHE A 591 44.56 4.68 -30.06
C PHE A 591 44.30 4.66 -28.55
N ILE A 592 43.97 3.47 -27.99
CA ILE A 592 43.73 3.30 -26.56
C ILE A 592 44.94 3.77 -25.74
N GLN A 593 46.15 3.42 -26.18
CA GLN A 593 47.39 3.82 -25.53
C GLN A 593 47.65 5.33 -25.63
N ALA A 594 47.49 5.94 -26.81
CA ALA A 594 47.72 7.37 -27.01
C ALA A 594 46.72 8.23 -26.21
N MET A 595 45.45 7.85 -26.20
CA MET A 595 44.40 8.54 -25.42
C MET A 595 44.65 8.40 -23.91
N LYS A 596 44.90 7.19 -23.40
CA LYS A 596 45.19 6.96 -21.98
C LYS A 596 46.54 7.52 -21.51
N ALA A 597 47.46 7.80 -22.44
CA ALA A 597 48.69 8.54 -22.15
C ALA A 597 48.44 10.05 -21.92
N VAL A 598 47.32 10.61 -22.41
CA VAL A 598 46.94 12.00 -22.12
C VAL A 598 46.11 12.10 -20.84
N ASP A 599 45.13 11.21 -20.67
CA ASP A 599 44.33 11.09 -19.46
C ASP A 599 44.03 9.61 -19.17
N SER A 600 44.64 9.07 -18.12
CA SER A 600 44.47 7.67 -17.74
C SER A 600 43.15 7.36 -17.03
N THR A 601 42.34 8.37 -16.73
CA THR A 601 41.06 8.23 -16.01
C THR A 601 39.85 8.01 -16.94
N ILE A 602 40.02 8.29 -18.23
CA ILE A 602 38.98 8.05 -19.25
C ILE A 602 38.68 6.56 -19.43
N LYS A 603 37.48 6.32 -19.96
CA LYS A 603 36.93 5.02 -20.33
C LYS A 603 36.84 4.98 -21.84
N ILE A 604 37.44 3.95 -22.45
CA ILE A 604 37.46 3.80 -23.91
C ILE A 604 36.61 2.60 -24.31
N GLY A 605 35.67 2.83 -25.20
CA GLY A 605 34.81 1.84 -25.81
C GLY A 605 35.46 1.17 -27.02
N PHE A 606 35.11 -0.08 -27.27
CA PHE A 606 35.52 -0.85 -28.44
C PHE A 606 34.31 -1.39 -29.19
N VAL A 607 34.27 -1.23 -30.52
CA VAL A 607 33.12 -1.61 -31.35
C VAL A 607 32.99 -3.13 -31.41
N MET A 608 31.78 -3.60 -31.14
CA MET A 608 31.39 -5.00 -31.22
C MET A 608 30.07 -5.09 -31.96
N SER A 609 29.90 -6.12 -32.79
CA SER A 609 28.57 -6.44 -33.30
C SER A 609 27.69 -6.96 -32.17
N SER A 610 26.39 -6.70 -32.25
CA SER A 610 25.34 -7.26 -31.40
C SER A 610 24.94 -8.64 -31.93
N PRO A 611 25.43 -9.76 -31.37
CA PRO A 611 25.17 -11.08 -31.93
C PRO A 611 23.68 -11.41 -31.88
N GLN A 612 23.19 -12.09 -32.92
CA GLN A 612 21.77 -12.43 -33.12
C GLN A 612 20.86 -11.24 -33.48
N VAL A 613 21.37 -10.01 -33.48
CA VAL A 613 20.68 -8.80 -33.95
C VAL A 613 21.25 -8.39 -35.30
N ASP A 614 22.57 -8.16 -35.36
CA ASP A 614 23.22 -7.78 -36.61
C ASP A 614 23.44 -9.00 -37.52
N PRO A 615 23.39 -8.83 -38.85
CA PRO A 615 23.74 -9.85 -39.84
C PRO A 615 25.26 -10.13 -39.95
N ILE A 616 26.00 -9.98 -38.85
CA ILE A 616 27.45 -10.18 -38.77
C ILE A 616 27.78 -11.63 -38.38
N PRO A 617 28.79 -12.29 -39.00
CA PRO A 617 29.24 -13.61 -38.58
C PRO A 617 29.64 -13.63 -37.09
N ALA A 618 29.14 -14.61 -36.33
CA ALA A 618 29.37 -14.72 -34.88
C ALA A 618 30.85 -14.87 -34.46
N THR A 619 31.76 -15.08 -35.42
CA THR A 619 33.22 -15.11 -35.26
C THR A 619 33.88 -13.73 -35.28
N TRP A 620 33.18 -12.67 -35.71
CA TRP A 620 33.74 -11.31 -35.82
C TRP A 620 34.22 -10.79 -34.46
N ASN A 621 33.33 -10.76 -33.46
CA ASN A 621 33.66 -10.32 -32.09
C ASN A 621 34.86 -11.09 -31.49
N PRO A 622 34.88 -12.44 -31.43
CA PRO A 622 36.03 -13.18 -30.93
C PRO A 622 37.37 -12.81 -31.59
N ALA A 623 37.39 -12.61 -32.90
CA ALA A 623 38.59 -12.31 -33.67
C ALA A 623 39.11 -10.87 -33.43
N ALA A 624 38.20 -9.90 -33.23
CA ALA A 624 38.56 -8.54 -32.85
C ALA A 624 39.03 -8.44 -31.39
N LEU A 625 38.28 -9.06 -30.47
CA LEU A 625 38.59 -9.13 -29.05
C LEU A 625 39.97 -9.76 -28.78
N GLN A 626 40.27 -10.89 -29.42
CA GLN A 626 41.54 -11.59 -29.25
C GLN A 626 42.75 -10.74 -29.68
N ALA A 627 42.57 -9.86 -30.66
CA ALA A 627 43.62 -8.95 -31.10
C ALA A 627 43.80 -7.76 -30.14
N VAL A 628 42.74 -7.03 -29.80
CA VAL A 628 42.86 -5.85 -28.91
C VAL A 628 43.35 -6.23 -27.51
N CYS A 629 42.79 -7.30 -26.93
CA CYS A 629 43.14 -7.76 -25.59
C CYS A 629 44.55 -8.40 -25.48
N ALA A 630 45.27 -8.55 -26.61
CA ALA A 630 46.69 -8.91 -26.60
C ALA A 630 47.62 -7.73 -26.27
N GLY A 631 47.15 -6.47 -26.41
CA GLY A 631 48.00 -5.28 -26.21
C GLY A 631 47.35 -4.07 -25.51
N ALA A 632 46.02 -4.07 -25.30
CA ALA A 632 45.33 -2.99 -24.59
C ALA A 632 44.06 -3.48 -23.86
N ASN A 633 43.73 -2.83 -22.75
CA ASN A 633 42.44 -2.96 -22.08
C ASN A 633 41.53 -1.78 -22.46
N PHE A 634 40.39 -2.10 -23.05
CA PHE A 634 39.23 -1.21 -23.19
C PHE A 634 38.27 -1.37 -22.00
N ASP A 635 37.31 -0.46 -21.85
CA ASP A 635 36.48 -0.33 -20.65
C ASP A 635 34.99 -0.63 -20.89
N PHE A 636 34.50 -0.49 -22.13
CA PHE A 636 33.13 -0.86 -22.49
C PHE A 636 33.03 -1.39 -23.93
N ALA A 637 32.07 -2.29 -24.17
CA ALA A 637 31.67 -2.67 -25.52
C ALA A 637 30.67 -1.64 -26.06
N ILE A 638 30.89 -1.20 -27.29
CA ILE A 638 30.00 -0.33 -28.06
C ILE A 638 29.12 -1.26 -28.91
N LEU A 639 27.80 -1.15 -28.75
CA LEU A 639 26.81 -2.03 -29.35
C LEU A 639 25.69 -1.17 -29.95
N HIS A 640 25.20 -1.52 -31.13
CA HIS A 640 23.96 -0.94 -31.66
C HIS A 640 22.83 -1.96 -31.55
N TYR A 641 21.61 -1.52 -31.31
CA TYR A 641 20.47 -2.41 -31.11
C TYR A 641 19.25 -1.93 -31.90
N TYR A 642 18.96 -2.62 -33.00
CA TYR A 642 17.83 -2.28 -33.88
C TYR A 642 16.84 -3.45 -34.01
N PRO A 643 16.05 -3.75 -32.96
CA PRO A 643 15.09 -4.85 -32.96
C PRO A 643 13.84 -4.48 -33.76
N GLY A 644 13.95 -4.52 -35.08
CA GLY A 644 12.86 -4.08 -35.92
C GLY A 644 13.19 -3.89 -37.38
N SER A 645 14.42 -4.20 -37.81
CA SER A 645 14.92 -4.06 -39.20
C SER A 645 14.27 -5.03 -40.19
N TYR A 646 12.95 -4.93 -40.26
CA TYR A 646 12.00 -5.66 -41.07
C TYR A 646 10.98 -4.65 -41.60
N ASN A 647 10.40 -4.95 -42.76
CA ASN A 647 9.27 -4.16 -43.25
C ASN A 647 7.97 -4.63 -42.59
N ASN A 648 7.09 -3.69 -42.22
CA ASN A 648 5.75 -3.95 -41.67
C ASN A 648 5.76 -4.72 -40.32
N VAL A 649 6.52 -4.23 -39.33
CA VAL A 649 6.58 -4.77 -37.96
C VAL A 649 5.30 -4.44 -37.19
N THR A 650 4.67 -5.44 -36.56
CA THR A 650 3.52 -5.22 -35.69
C THR A 650 3.94 -4.77 -34.28
N ALA A 651 3.10 -3.99 -33.59
CA ALA A 651 3.36 -3.57 -32.22
C ALA A 651 3.65 -4.74 -31.27
N ALA A 652 2.88 -5.84 -31.37
CA ALA A 652 3.09 -7.04 -30.56
C ALA A 652 4.45 -7.71 -30.80
N GLN A 653 4.95 -7.72 -32.04
CA GLN A 653 6.32 -8.18 -32.32
C GLN A 653 7.33 -7.22 -31.68
N LEU A 654 7.20 -5.91 -31.91
CA LEU A 654 8.11 -4.89 -31.39
C LEU A 654 8.26 -4.97 -29.86
N PHE A 655 7.15 -5.08 -29.11
CA PHE A 655 7.17 -5.24 -27.66
C PHE A 655 7.85 -6.55 -27.19
N SER A 656 7.79 -7.63 -27.97
CA SER A 656 8.38 -8.92 -27.58
C SER A 656 9.90 -9.00 -27.76
N LEU A 657 10.49 -8.12 -28.57
CA LEU A 657 11.89 -8.22 -28.97
C LEU A 657 12.89 -7.86 -27.86
N PRO A 658 12.71 -6.80 -27.04
CA PRO A 658 13.62 -6.51 -25.94
C PRO A 658 13.74 -7.67 -24.96
N GLN A 659 12.63 -8.17 -24.43
CA GLN A 659 12.60 -9.31 -23.48
C GLN A 659 13.26 -10.57 -24.02
N LYS A 660 13.14 -10.83 -25.33
CA LYS A 660 13.74 -12.01 -25.97
C LYS A 660 15.23 -11.82 -26.24
N ASN A 661 15.61 -10.68 -26.80
CA ASN A 661 16.94 -10.49 -27.39
C ASN A 661 17.97 -10.01 -26.36
N MET A 662 17.61 -9.12 -25.43
CA MET A 662 18.57 -8.53 -24.46
C MET A 662 19.26 -9.56 -23.56
N PRO A 663 18.54 -10.52 -22.91
CA PRO A 663 19.19 -11.55 -22.11
C PRO A 663 20.15 -12.43 -22.93
N ALA A 664 19.78 -12.74 -24.18
CA ALA A 664 20.59 -13.55 -25.09
C ALA A 664 21.84 -12.81 -25.60
N LEU A 665 21.70 -11.52 -25.93
CA LEU A 665 22.77 -10.61 -26.33
C LEU A 665 23.82 -10.50 -25.21
N VAL A 666 23.40 -10.09 -24.01
CA VAL A 666 24.26 -9.93 -22.82
C VAL A 666 24.96 -11.24 -22.46
N THR A 667 24.26 -12.38 -22.50
CA THR A 667 24.85 -13.70 -22.21
C THR A 667 25.90 -14.10 -23.26
N THR A 668 25.63 -13.82 -24.53
CA THR A 668 26.56 -14.13 -25.63
C THR A 668 27.83 -13.28 -25.52
N LEU A 669 27.70 -11.97 -25.28
CA LEU A 669 28.82 -11.05 -25.11
C LEU A 669 29.69 -11.41 -23.90
N LYS A 670 29.08 -11.68 -22.73
CA LYS A 670 29.81 -12.17 -21.53
C LYS A 670 30.60 -13.44 -21.82
N THR A 671 30.03 -14.35 -22.62
CA THR A 671 30.70 -15.60 -23.05
C THR A 671 31.87 -15.33 -24.02
N GLN A 672 31.71 -14.43 -24.98
CA GLN A 672 32.77 -14.04 -25.92
C GLN A 672 33.93 -13.36 -25.18
N LEU A 673 33.65 -12.40 -24.29
CA LEU A 673 34.66 -11.72 -23.47
C LEU A 673 35.41 -12.68 -22.55
N SER A 674 34.71 -13.58 -21.86
CA SER A 674 35.34 -14.55 -20.95
C SER A 674 36.29 -15.52 -21.67
N ARG A 675 36.14 -15.70 -22.99
CA ARG A 675 37.02 -16.54 -23.82
C ARG A 675 38.16 -15.74 -24.46
N SER A 676 37.88 -14.55 -24.99
CA SER A 676 38.83 -13.76 -25.79
C SER A 676 39.59 -12.69 -25.00
N CYS A 677 39.06 -12.24 -23.86
CA CYS A 677 39.62 -11.18 -23.00
C CYS A 677 39.52 -11.54 -21.49
N PRO A 678 39.93 -12.75 -21.05
CA PRO A 678 39.59 -13.29 -19.72
C PRO A 678 40.08 -12.42 -18.55
N SER A 679 41.19 -11.68 -18.70
CA SER A 679 41.77 -10.80 -17.68
C SER A 679 40.92 -9.55 -17.36
N ASN A 680 40.05 -9.13 -18.26
CA ASN A 680 39.27 -7.89 -18.17
C ASN A 680 37.75 -8.10 -18.34
N ALA A 681 37.32 -9.33 -18.66
CA ALA A 681 35.96 -9.65 -19.07
C ALA A 681 34.84 -9.22 -18.09
N SER A 682 35.12 -9.22 -16.78
CA SER A 682 34.14 -8.81 -15.74
C SER A 682 34.10 -7.31 -15.48
N ALA A 683 35.07 -6.53 -15.98
CA ALA A 683 35.14 -5.09 -15.81
C ALA A 683 34.57 -4.31 -17.02
N ILE A 684 34.45 -4.98 -18.16
CA ILE A 684 33.92 -4.39 -19.40
C ILE A 684 32.40 -4.17 -19.27
N GLN A 685 31.99 -2.91 -19.38
CA GLN A 685 30.58 -2.51 -19.39
C GLN A 685 29.97 -2.69 -20.80
N PHE A 686 28.64 -2.76 -20.93
CA PHE A 686 27.95 -2.83 -22.22
C PHE A 686 27.19 -1.54 -22.46
N PHE A 687 27.51 -0.83 -23.53
CA PHE A 687 26.88 0.43 -23.90
C PHE A 687 26.13 0.18 -25.22
N VAL A 688 24.81 0.39 -25.20
CA VAL A 688 24.00 0.50 -26.41
C VAL A 688 24.04 1.97 -26.82
N THR A 689 24.81 2.27 -27.86
CA THR A 689 25.16 3.64 -28.27
C THR A 689 24.36 4.14 -29.48
N GLU A 690 23.54 3.24 -30.03
CA GLU A 690 22.40 3.57 -30.86
C GLU A 690 21.29 2.54 -30.65
N THR A 691 20.05 3.01 -30.50
CA THR A 691 18.87 2.16 -30.50
C THR A 691 17.62 2.84 -31.07
N GLY A 692 16.65 2.03 -31.45
CA GLY A 692 15.30 2.43 -31.84
C GLY A 692 14.56 1.31 -32.57
N PRO A 693 13.25 1.47 -32.87
CA PRO A 693 12.42 0.47 -33.54
C PRO A 693 12.73 0.31 -35.05
N ASN A 694 13.89 0.79 -35.49
CA ASN A 694 14.37 0.98 -36.88
C ASN A 694 13.76 0.02 -37.91
N GLY A 695 12.79 0.52 -38.67
CA GLY A 695 12.00 -0.24 -39.64
C GLY A 695 10.70 0.48 -39.97
N THR A 696 9.81 -0.17 -40.73
CA THR A 696 8.45 0.35 -40.96
C THR A 696 7.44 -0.38 -40.07
N LEU A 697 6.70 0.36 -39.26
CA LEU A 697 5.58 -0.19 -38.50
C LEU A 697 4.45 -0.62 -39.45
N ALA A 698 3.71 -1.66 -39.05
CA ALA A 698 2.58 -2.16 -39.83
C ALA A 698 1.49 -1.08 -39.97
N SER A 699 0.85 -1.01 -41.14
CA SER A 699 -0.20 -0.03 -41.42
C SER A 699 -1.31 -0.07 -40.38
N GLY A 700 -1.71 1.11 -39.86
CA GLY A 700 -2.69 1.24 -38.78
C GLY A 700 -2.12 1.12 -37.36
N THR A 701 -0.81 0.87 -37.19
CA THR A 701 -0.16 0.96 -35.87
C THR A 701 -0.22 2.41 -35.34
N PRO A 702 -0.71 2.66 -34.11
CA PRO A 702 -0.78 4.01 -33.57
C PRO A 702 0.60 4.69 -33.47
N ALA A 703 0.64 6.01 -33.76
CA ALA A 703 1.89 6.78 -33.77
C ALA A 703 2.63 6.82 -32.41
N LEU A 704 1.96 6.52 -31.30
CA LEU A 704 2.54 6.48 -29.96
C LEU A 704 3.31 5.19 -29.61
N ILE A 705 3.16 4.13 -30.41
CA ILE A 705 3.78 2.82 -30.13
C ILE A 705 5.31 2.90 -29.95
N PRO A 706 6.07 3.69 -30.74
CA PRO A 706 7.50 3.93 -30.49
C PRO A 706 7.82 4.44 -29.07
N GLY A 707 6.93 5.22 -28.45
CA GLY A 707 7.12 5.70 -27.07
C GLY A 707 6.93 4.61 -26.03
N LEU A 708 5.86 3.81 -26.15
CA LEU A 708 5.67 2.64 -25.28
C LEU A 708 6.81 1.63 -25.42
N TYR A 709 7.30 1.47 -26.65
CA TYR A 709 8.45 0.62 -26.93
C TYR A 709 9.75 1.19 -26.31
N ALA A 710 10.02 2.48 -26.45
CA ALA A 710 11.20 3.13 -25.86
C ALA A 710 11.24 2.93 -24.33
N ALA A 711 10.10 3.16 -23.65
CA ALA A 711 9.98 2.93 -22.21
C ALA A 711 10.35 1.49 -21.83
N HIS A 712 9.80 0.52 -22.55
CA HIS A 712 10.06 -0.89 -22.31
C HIS A 712 11.52 -1.29 -22.59
N GLU A 713 12.07 -0.81 -23.70
CA GLU A 713 13.41 -1.18 -24.17
C GLU A 713 14.52 -0.68 -23.23
N TYR A 714 14.43 0.58 -22.79
CA TYR A 714 15.37 1.15 -21.81
C TYR A 714 15.39 0.31 -20.53
N LEU A 715 14.20 0.00 -19.99
CA LEU A 715 14.09 -0.73 -18.73
C LEU A 715 14.56 -2.17 -18.86
N VAL A 716 14.19 -2.91 -19.91
CA VAL A 716 14.71 -4.27 -20.14
C VAL A 716 16.23 -4.26 -20.34
N SER A 717 16.78 -3.26 -21.02
CA SER A 717 18.24 -3.13 -21.23
C SER A 717 18.96 -2.92 -19.90
N LEU A 718 18.51 -1.98 -19.08
CA LEU A 718 19.04 -1.71 -17.74
C LEU A 718 18.91 -2.93 -16.82
N GLU A 719 17.75 -3.59 -16.80
CA GLU A 719 17.50 -4.83 -16.02
C GLU A 719 18.46 -5.97 -16.38
N ASN A 720 18.97 -6.01 -17.61
CA ASN A 720 19.94 -7.01 -18.07
C ASN A 720 21.41 -6.56 -17.92
N GLY A 721 21.65 -5.36 -17.37
CA GLY A 721 22.99 -4.82 -17.11
C GLY A 721 23.65 -4.14 -18.32
N ILE A 722 22.85 -3.63 -19.25
CA ILE A 722 23.31 -2.56 -20.16
C ILE A 722 23.50 -1.29 -19.33
N GLN A 723 24.62 -0.60 -19.53
CA GLN A 723 25.07 0.53 -18.71
C GLN A 723 24.84 1.89 -19.39
N ASN A 724 24.54 1.92 -20.68
CA ASN A 724 24.20 3.11 -21.44
C ASN A 724 23.20 2.74 -22.53
N ILE A 725 22.18 3.58 -22.76
CA ILE A 725 21.24 3.44 -23.87
C ILE A 725 21.09 4.83 -24.51
N ASP A 726 21.61 5.00 -25.74
CA ASP A 726 21.46 6.22 -26.54
C ASP A 726 20.39 6.02 -27.61
N TRP A 727 19.29 6.77 -27.51
CA TRP A 727 18.23 6.73 -28.53
C TRP A 727 18.67 7.45 -29.81
N LEU A 728 18.51 6.81 -30.98
CA LEU A 728 18.68 7.43 -32.28
C LEU A 728 17.34 8.02 -32.76
N GLU A 729 17.18 9.32 -32.98
CA GLU A 729 18.11 10.44 -32.89
C GLU A 729 17.44 11.61 -32.15
N LEU A 730 18.25 12.52 -31.59
CA LEU A 730 17.79 13.72 -30.89
C LEU A 730 16.67 14.44 -31.64
N HIS A 731 16.91 14.76 -32.91
CA HIS A 731 15.90 15.33 -33.78
C HIS A 731 15.36 14.31 -34.79
N ASN A 732 14.12 14.52 -35.22
CA ASN A 732 13.25 13.62 -36.01
C ASN A 732 12.59 12.49 -35.21
N ASN A 733 13.29 11.81 -34.28
CA ASN A 733 12.70 10.68 -33.53
C ASN A 733 12.37 11.01 -32.06
N TYR A 734 13.17 11.85 -31.40
CA TYR A 734 13.00 12.21 -29.99
C TYR A 734 12.36 13.61 -29.80
N LEU A 735 12.87 14.64 -30.50
CA LEU A 735 12.27 15.97 -30.64
C LEU A 735 12.04 16.31 -32.13
N THR A 736 11.24 17.34 -32.39
CA THR A 736 10.94 17.84 -33.75
C THR A 736 11.87 18.99 -34.12
N THR A 737 12.64 18.82 -35.19
CA THR A 737 13.64 19.77 -35.69
C THR A 737 13.07 21.18 -35.85
N GLY A 738 13.73 22.18 -35.24
CA GLY A 738 13.36 23.60 -35.35
C GLY A 738 12.09 24.03 -34.59
N THR A 739 11.40 23.12 -33.90
CA THR A 739 10.30 23.48 -32.96
C THR A 739 10.51 22.92 -31.56
N GLU A 740 11.47 22.00 -31.38
CA GLU A 740 11.75 21.27 -30.14
C GLU A 740 10.51 20.51 -29.59
N ALA A 741 9.50 20.26 -30.43
CA ALA A 741 8.26 19.63 -30.00
C ALA A 741 8.49 18.13 -29.70
N PRO A 742 8.14 17.63 -28.50
CA PRO A 742 8.41 16.24 -28.12
C PRO A 742 7.68 15.20 -28.98
N ASN A 743 8.44 14.22 -29.47
CA ASN A 743 7.93 13.07 -30.21
C ASN A 743 7.61 11.89 -29.28
N PRO A 744 6.93 10.83 -29.77
CA PRO A 744 6.57 9.67 -28.96
C PRO A 744 7.68 9.08 -28.08
N ALA A 745 8.92 9.00 -28.59
CA ALA A 745 10.06 8.45 -27.85
C ALA A 745 10.41 9.26 -26.59
N TYR A 746 10.25 10.59 -26.62
CA TYR A 746 10.49 11.47 -25.47
C TYR A 746 9.66 11.03 -24.27
N TYR A 747 8.34 10.91 -24.42
CA TYR A 747 7.45 10.54 -23.32
C TYR A 747 7.69 9.09 -22.85
N GLY A 748 8.13 8.20 -23.74
CA GLY A 748 8.54 6.85 -23.38
C GLY A 748 9.75 6.83 -22.45
N ILE A 749 10.78 7.59 -22.81
CA ILE A 749 12.03 7.70 -22.05
C ILE A 749 11.78 8.48 -20.74
N GLU A 750 10.92 9.51 -20.76
CA GLU A 750 10.44 10.22 -19.56
C GLU A 750 9.77 9.25 -18.55
N MET A 751 8.88 8.34 -19.00
CA MET A 751 8.29 7.31 -18.13
C MET A 751 9.34 6.32 -17.59
N ALA A 752 10.34 5.93 -18.39
CA ALA A 752 11.41 5.06 -17.90
C ALA A 752 12.30 5.76 -16.84
N HIS A 753 12.56 7.06 -17.02
CA HIS A 753 13.31 7.89 -16.07
C HIS A 753 12.54 8.18 -14.78
N LEU A 754 11.24 8.50 -14.88
CA LEU A 754 10.36 8.68 -13.73
C LEU A 754 10.35 7.42 -12.86
N LEU A 755 10.25 6.24 -13.49
CA LEU A 755 10.30 4.97 -12.79
C LEU A 755 11.61 4.83 -12.01
N ALA A 756 12.76 4.96 -12.69
CA ALA A 756 14.07 4.81 -12.07
C ALA A 756 15.08 5.84 -12.62
N GLY A 757 15.44 6.82 -11.78
CA GLY A 757 16.50 7.78 -12.06
C GLY A 757 17.87 7.24 -11.65
N VAL A 758 18.95 8.00 -11.89
CA VAL A 758 20.32 7.59 -11.54
C VAL A 758 20.43 7.21 -10.06
N GLY A 759 20.97 6.02 -9.79
CA GLY A 759 21.11 5.45 -8.45
C GLY A 759 19.90 4.69 -7.93
N ASP A 760 18.72 4.83 -8.55
CA ASP A 760 17.55 4.00 -8.21
C ASP A 760 17.81 2.54 -8.61
N SER A 761 17.18 1.61 -7.87
CA SER A 761 17.33 0.17 -8.09
C SER A 761 16.13 -0.40 -8.83
N LEU A 762 16.33 -1.01 -9.99
CA LEU A 762 15.30 -1.80 -10.68
C LEU A 762 15.14 -3.15 -9.97
N VAL A 763 13.90 -3.61 -9.78
CA VAL A 763 13.58 -4.81 -8.99
C VAL A 763 12.65 -5.77 -9.73
N THR A 764 12.73 -7.06 -9.37
CA THR A 764 12.02 -8.14 -10.06
C THR A 764 10.50 -7.98 -10.01
N THR A 765 9.87 -8.09 -11.19
CA THR A 765 8.42 -8.16 -11.40
C THR A 765 8.00 -9.51 -11.97
N THR A 766 6.73 -9.87 -11.81
CA THR A 766 6.06 -10.88 -12.66
C THR A 766 4.64 -10.41 -13.00
N SER A 767 4.11 -10.82 -14.14
CA SER A 767 2.75 -10.54 -14.59
C SER A 767 2.03 -11.84 -14.93
N SER A 768 0.76 -11.97 -14.54
CA SER A 768 -0.10 -13.09 -14.91
C SER A 768 -0.67 -12.99 -16.32
N ASN A 769 -0.40 -11.89 -17.04
CA ASN A 769 -0.91 -11.63 -18.38
C ASN A 769 0.23 -11.14 -19.29
N THR A 770 0.44 -11.81 -20.42
CA THR A 770 1.51 -11.49 -21.38
C THR A 770 1.29 -10.17 -22.13
N THR A 771 0.08 -9.60 -22.11
CA THR A 771 -0.16 -8.24 -22.65
C THR A 771 0.09 -7.12 -21.64
N ILE A 772 0.47 -7.44 -20.41
CA ILE A 772 0.89 -6.47 -19.39
C ILE A 772 2.36 -6.67 -19.07
N LEU A 773 3.19 -5.79 -19.65
CA LEU A 773 4.59 -5.66 -19.29
C LEU A 773 4.66 -4.86 -17.98
N ALA A 774 5.52 -5.27 -17.06
CA ALA A 774 5.63 -4.66 -15.74
C ALA A 774 7.09 -4.44 -15.37
N HIS A 775 7.43 -3.22 -14.99
CA HIS A 775 8.75 -2.84 -14.45
C HIS A 775 8.55 -2.18 -13.09
N ALA A 776 9.52 -2.31 -12.19
CA ALA A 776 9.42 -1.73 -10.86
C ALA A 776 10.78 -1.26 -10.33
N SER A 777 10.73 -0.31 -9.40
CA SER A 777 11.92 0.31 -8.81
C SER A 777 11.79 0.55 -7.31
N LEU A 778 12.94 0.57 -6.65
CA LEU A 778 13.17 1.22 -5.37
C LEU A 778 13.96 2.50 -5.61
N LYS A 779 13.36 3.64 -5.25
CA LYS A 779 13.98 4.96 -5.44
C LYS A 779 14.90 5.26 -4.27
N THR A 780 16.03 5.92 -4.55
CA THR A 780 17.05 6.33 -3.55
C THR A 780 16.48 7.17 -2.41
N ALA A 781 15.46 7.98 -2.68
CA ALA A 781 14.71 8.76 -1.69
C ALA A 781 13.75 7.94 -0.81
N GLY A 782 13.71 6.61 -0.97
CA GLY A 782 12.85 5.69 -0.20
C GLY A 782 11.48 5.40 -0.81
N GLY A 783 11.12 6.05 -1.92
CA GLY A 783 9.89 5.76 -2.69
C GLY A 783 9.99 4.46 -3.51
N LYS A 784 8.89 4.06 -4.16
CA LYS A 784 8.81 2.87 -5.04
C LYS A 784 8.08 3.23 -6.32
N GLY A 785 8.54 2.72 -7.46
CA GLY A 785 7.86 2.89 -8.73
C GLY A 785 7.33 1.56 -9.27
N VAL A 786 6.17 1.59 -9.93
CA VAL A 786 5.65 0.48 -10.75
C VAL A 786 5.13 1.04 -12.06
N LEU A 787 5.75 0.63 -13.18
CA LEU A 787 5.31 0.94 -14.55
C LEU A 787 4.61 -0.29 -15.13
N LEU A 788 3.39 -0.10 -15.63
CA LEU A 788 2.61 -1.11 -16.34
C LEU A 788 2.36 -0.64 -17.77
N ILE A 789 2.73 -1.44 -18.77
CA ILE A 789 2.48 -1.17 -20.19
C ILE A 789 1.50 -2.21 -20.72
N ASN A 790 0.28 -1.77 -21.06
CA ASN A 790 -0.71 -2.60 -21.73
C ASN A 790 -0.45 -2.60 -23.24
N THR A 791 -0.07 -3.76 -23.77
CA THR A 791 0.21 -3.98 -25.21
C THR A 791 -0.99 -4.52 -25.98
N ASP A 792 -2.15 -4.66 -25.33
CA ASP A 792 -3.41 -5.00 -26.00
C ASP A 792 -3.95 -3.76 -26.77
N PRO A 793 -4.34 -3.90 -28.05
CA PRO A 793 -4.89 -2.80 -28.86
C PRO A 793 -6.30 -2.35 -28.48
N SER A 794 -7.07 -3.19 -27.76
CA SER A 794 -8.52 -3.04 -27.61
C SER A 794 -9.02 -3.18 -26.18
N ASN A 795 -8.38 -4.02 -25.36
CA ASN A 795 -8.89 -4.39 -24.04
C ASN A 795 -8.16 -3.65 -22.91
N PRO A 796 -8.88 -2.95 -22.01
CA PRO A 796 -8.28 -2.41 -20.79
C PRO A 796 -7.95 -3.55 -19.81
N ASN A 797 -6.82 -3.41 -19.12
CA ASN A 797 -6.43 -4.33 -18.06
C ASN A 797 -6.69 -3.70 -16.69
N LEU A 798 -7.40 -4.41 -15.83
CA LEU A 798 -7.59 -4.05 -14.43
C LEU A 798 -6.62 -4.90 -13.63
N VAL A 799 -5.50 -4.29 -13.24
CA VAL A 799 -4.31 -4.95 -12.72
C VAL A 799 -4.26 -4.84 -11.20
N GLN A 800 -4.24 -5.97 -10.50
CA GLN A 800 -3.85 -5.99 -9.09
C GLN A 800 -2.33 -5.96 -8.99
N ILE A 801 -1.78 -4.93 -8.35
CA ILE A 801 -0.36 -4.85 -7.99
C ILE A 801 -0.23 -5.32 -6.55
N THR A 802 0.74 -6.20 -6.27
CA THR A 802 1.17 -6.58 -4.91
C THR A 802 2.66 -6.35 -4.78
N ILE A 803 3.04 -5.51 -3.81
CA ILE A 803 4.44 -5.18 -3.51
C ILE A 803 4.86 -5.94 -2.25
N SER A 804 5.91 -6.76 -2.39
CA SER A 804 6.51 -7.53 -1.30
C SER A 804 7.93 -7.02 -1.01
N GLY A 805 8.37 -7.13 0.26
CA GLY A 805 9.70 -6.69 0.69
C GLY A 805 9.86 -5.19 0.96
N ALA A 806 8.81 -4.37 0.81
CA ALA A 806 8.83 -2.94 1.12
C ALA A 806 7.49 -2.47 1.73
N THR A 807 7.55 -1.40 2.53
CA THR A 807 6.36 -0.66 3.00
C THR A 807 5.96 0.40 1.99
N VAL A 808 4.66 0.64 1.85
CA VAL A 808 4.08 1.66 0.95
C VAL A 808 3.22 2.64 1.74
N GLY A 809 3.28 3.92 1.35
CA GLY A 809 2.39 4.96 1.86
C GLY A 809 0.95 4.82 1.36
N ALA A 810 0.06 5.63 1.95
CA ALA A 810 -1.37 5.62 1.63
C ALA A 810 -1.74 6.37 0.32
N THR A 811 -0.75 6.92 -0.38
CA THR A 811 -0.92 7.75 -1.57
C THR A 811 0.21 7.52 -2.56
N ALA A 812 -0.10 7.59 -3.85
CA ALA A 812 0.85 7.56 -4.93
C ALA A 812 0.54 8.65 -5.97
N THR A 813 1.54 9.04 -6.75
CA THR A 813 1.35 9.82 -7.97
C THR A 813 1.25 8.86 -9.14
N GLN A 814 0.18 8.96 -9.94
CA GLN A 814 0.02 8.19 -11.17
C GLN A 814 0.32 9.08 -12.38
N TYR A 815 1.21 8.61 -13.27
CA TYR A 815 1.48 9.17 -14.60
C TYR A 815 0.94 8.24 -15.68
N SER A 816 0.63 8.79 -16.86
CA SER A 816 0.14 7.98 -17.99
C SER A 816 0.60 8.52 -19.34
N TYR A 817 0.93 7.60 -20.25
CA TYR A 817 1.23 7.86 -21.65
C TYR A 817 0.62 6.77 -22.55
N GLY A 818 -0.20 7.11 -23.53
CA GLY A 818 -0.91 6.15 -24.36
C GLY A 818 -2.12 6.70 -25.11
N LEU A 819 -2.93 5.80 -25.68
CA LEU A 819 -4.15 6.16 -26.43
C LEU A 819 -5.16 6.96 -25.60
N SER A 820 -5.16 6.77 -24.27
CA SER A 820 -6.06 7.45 -23.35
C SER A 820 -5.57 8.80 -22.82
N SER A 821 -4.36 9.26 -23.20
CA SER A 821 -3.74 10.49 -22.70
C SER A 821 -3.28 11.39 -23.85
N THR A 822 -3.88 12.57 -23.99
CA THR A 822 -3.45 13.55 -24.99
C THR A 822 -2.30 14.39 -24.43
N GLN A 823 -1.09 14.16 -24.94
CA GLN A 823 0.07 15.00 -24.62
C GLN A 823 0.00 16.32 -25.38
N THR A 824 -0.18 17.42 -24.66
CA THR A 824 -0.16 18.80 -25.19
C THR A 824 0.98 19.65 -24.63
N THR A 825 1.77 19.08 -23.72
CA THR A 825 2.87 19.71 -22.99
C THR A 825 4.05 18.75 -22.88
N ALA A 826 5.27 19.27 -22.75
CA ALA A 826 6.50 18.49 -22.62
C ALA A 826 6.69 17.78 -21.25
N ALA A 827 5.64 17.69 -20.44
CA ALA A 827 5.62 16.96 -19.19
C ALA A 827 4.42 16.01 -19.17
N LEU A 828 4.60 14.83 -18.58
CA LEU A 828 3.54 13.84 -18.43
C LEU A 828 2.40 14.31 -17.50
N PRO A 829 1.13 14.05 -17.85
CA PRO A 829 0.00 14.32 -16.98
C PRO A 829 0.08 13.43 -15.75
N SER A 830 -0.20 14.00 -14.58
CA SER A 830 -0.17 13.29 -13.31
C SER A 830 -1.46 13.47 -12.51
N SER A 831 -1.75 12.51 -11.63
CA SER A 831 -2.89 12.53 -10.72
C SER A 831 -2.55 11.83 -9.41
N THR A 832 -3.25 12.17 -8.32
CA THR A 832 -3.06 11.49 -7.02
C THR A 832 -3.97 10.27 -6.91
N LEU A 833 -3.39 9.13 -6.57
CA LEU A 833 -4.08 7.86 -6.36
C LEU A 833 -4.01 7.47 -4.87
N SER A 834 -5.15 7.12 -4.26
CA SER A 834 -5.20 6.57 -2.91
C SER A 834 -4.83 5.08 -2.92
N ILE A 835 -3.89 4.69 -2.06
CA ILE A 835 -3.36 3.32 -1.97
C ILE A 835 -3.78 2.71 -0.62
N PRO A 836 -4.60 1.64 -0.59
CA PRO A 836 -5.07 1.04 0.67
C PRO A 836 -4.00 0.23 1.42
N GLY A 837 -2.87 -0.08 0.79
CA GLY A 837 -1.78 -0.88 1.35
C GLY A 837 -0.90 -1.48 0.25
N SER A 838 -0.08 -2.48 0.60
CA SER A 838 0.86 -3.13 -0.31
C SER A 838 0.19 -3.92 -1.46
N THR A 839 -1.12 -4.12 -1.41
CA THR A 839 -1.93 -4.67 -2.51
C THR A 839 -3.01 -3.68 -2.90
N PHE A 840 -3.06 -3.30 -4.17
CA PHE A 840 -3.99 -2.33 -4.73
C PHE A 840 -4.29 -2.63 -6.21
N THR A 841 -5.19 -1.86 -6.83
CA THR A 841 -5.64 -2.12 -8.20
C THR A 841 -5.56 -0.85 -9.05
N VAL A 842 -5.05 -0.98 -10.27
CA VAL A 842 -4.88 0.10 -11.26
C VAL A 842 -5.53 -0.31 -12.58
N SER A 843 -6.18 0.62 -13.26
CA SER A 843 -6.69 0.41 -14.61
C SER A 843 -5.66 0.89 -15.62
N VAL A 844 -5.28 0.03 -16.57
CA VAL A 844 -4.32 0.30 -17.64
C VAL A 844 -5.05 0.18 -18.99
N PRO A 845 -5.44 1.30 -19.63
CA PRO A 845 -6.17 1.30 -20.90
C PRO A 845 -5.39 0.63 -22.04
N PRO A 846 -6.03 0.31 -23.18
CA PRO A 846 -5.34 -0.23 -24.37
C PRO A 846 -4.21 0.68 -24.84
N TYR A 847 -3.10 0.09 -25.33
CA TYR A 847 -1.86 0.79 -25.71
C TYR A 847 -1.56 2.01 -24.83
N THR A 848 -1.40 1.74 -23.53
CA THR A 848 -1.12 2.76 -22.52
C THR A 848 -0.12 2.23 -21.50
N ALA A 849 0.89 3.05 -21.23
CA ALA A 849 1.75 2.98 -20.06
C ALA A 849 1.10 3.74 -18.91
N THR A 850 0.97 3.10 -17.76
CA THR A 850 0.51 3.70 -16.50
C THR A 850 1.58 3.44 -15.44
N GLU A 851 2.09 4.51 -14.86
CA GLU A 851 3.12 4.46 -13.84
C GLU A 851 2.58 4.94 -12.50
N VAL A 852 2.97 4.29 -11.42
CA VAL A 852 2.56 4.62 -10.06
C VAL A 852 3.81 4.78 -9.18
N ILE A 853 4.06 6.02 -8.75
CA ILE A 853 5.13 6.37 -7.80
C ILE A 853 4.55 6.47 -6.39
N LEU A 854 4.90 5.49 -5.56
CA LEU A 854 4.50 5.40 -4.15
C LEU A 854 5.56 6.03 -3.25
N GLN A 855 5.11 6.76 -2.22
CA GLN A 855 5.97 7.22 -1.13
C GLN A 855 6.27 6.05 -0.17
#